data_AF-A0A947QXP2-F1
#
_entry.id   AF-A0A947QXP2-F1
#
_cell.length_a   1.000
_cell.length_b   1.000
_cell.length_c   1.000
_cell.angle_alpha   90.00
_cell.angle_beta   90.00
_cell.angle_gamma   90.00
#
_symmetry.space_group_name_H-M   'P 1'
#
loop_
_entity.id
_entity.type
_entity.pdbx_description
1 polymer ?
#
loop_
_entity_poly.entity_id
_entity_poly.type
_entity_poly.pdbx_seq_one_letter_code
_entity_poly.pdbx_strand_id
1 'polypeptide(L)'
;MARHFILFLAIVSSFLFTSCDLGEKTIGTYEIRSALDVLAFSASGYTTVQNNLVIAPEEESPIWPPVSTLNGMQTLKHVGGDLFIKWNDQLTSLYGLDNLETVGGNLTIGANGKLKTLGALKSLKSVGGSISISGSSLIDITGLSKLASTAVNGNLEIGYTALASLEGLNGISAIGGSLMISKNNFLDNLEALGNISSIGDYLKIDSNPALKRLGLDSLISVSGDFTINENVSLPTSDAETLRDQIIDGLGIGGNISIEGNLDDAYPGMIWPGNYTIEDDSDLAGLSGYNYVSGCLEIKNVTDMSDLQGLESLERVGMLTIHYTGTITALTGLNNLSTIDGMLDINENPSLVSLEGLNGITTIGGKLNINNNDQLADIEALENLRPDITGLDIRGNNALKSLSGLDQITSIHGDCYISGTQSINLAGLTNLATIDGILTIISCNSLTRLDGLENLASVGELKILSNTNLSDMTALAGLTSSIDTLTIDNNNSIETLEGLQNLSSIDGRLFIRNNDALLNLSSLSSVPFGNNIRSISIEENDALVSLQGLNNLKSGSYFLSISGNPSLTSLDDLDNITSLIGDSMSGGGIGIVNCNGLTNLNGLSHVTVLGNLTISTCPNLVNLNGLNSLLTVTGGLIIEDNLSLTTIEALGAVSASVYNLTISGNPSLTSLEGLNNIRSIRELLEISDNDGLTSLSALSNVSVNTVENQELYRLIIEGNDALVSLNGLENIQAVRKLSVGNNPALTTLTALSHIASGVDDVVVSGNHSLKGLEGLHNILSIKNNLKILNNNQLESLGALSGILLDDGFLSLSIEDNDALTDLVGLEDVSVNLWWLSIKNNASLSSLEGLHNLKAVVYDFIIQDNPELCTSLAEALLDQVLSYDSNNKNTRDIIVQGNKDC
;
A
#
# COMPACT_ATOMS: atom_id res chain seq x y z
N MET A 1 12.26 -29.30 25.68
CA MET A 1 12.40 -27.84 25.93
C MET A 1 11.15 -27.33 26.66
N ALA A 2 10.88 -27.84 27.86
CA ALA A 2 9.67 -27.53 28.66
C ALA A 2 9.99 -27.50 30.16
N ARG A 3 11.10 -26.82 30.51
CA ARG A 3 11.53 -26.61 31.90
C ARG A 3 11.91 -25.16 32.23
N HIS A 4 11.57 -24.21 31.35
CA HIS A 4 11.83 -22.78 31.56
C HIS A 4 10.57 -21.90 31.62
N PHE A 5 9.36 -22.48 31.52
CA PHE A 5 8.11 -21.71 31.58
C PHE A 5 7.42 -21.69 32.95
N ILE A 6 7.92 -22.45 33.93
CA ILE A 6 7.47 -22.44 35.33
C ILE A 6 8.59 -21.87 36.22
N LEU A 7 9.15 -20.74 35.79
CA LEU A 7 9.92 -19.84 36.65
C LEU A 7 9.53 -18.36 36.41
N PHE A 8 8.42 -18.11 35.71
CA PHE A 8 7.94 -16.77 35.38
C PHE A 8 6.73 -16.32 36.21
N LEU A 9 6.22 -17.19 37.11
CA LEU A 9 5.05 -16.91 37.96
C LEU A 9 5.36 -16.93 39.47
N ALA A 10 6.64 -16.92 39.86
CA ALA A 10 7.08 -16.94 41.27
C ALA A 10 8.01 -15.78 41.66
N ILE A 11 8.00 -14.66 40.93
CA ILE A 11 8.60 -13.39 41.38
C ILE A 11 7.62 -12.22 41.12
N VAL A 12 6.35 -12.43 41.47
CA VAL A 12 5.40 -11.35 41.77
C VAL A 12 4.80 -11.62 43.14
N SER A 13 5.63 -11.66 44.18
CA SER A 13 5.15 -11.53 45.57
C SER A 13 6.28 -11.31 46.58
N SER A 14 7.20 -10.38 46.32
CA SER A 14 8.01 -9.78 47.39
C SER A 14 8.96 -8.74 46.81
N PHE A 15 8.49 -7.50 46.65
CA PHE A 15 9.22 -6.35 47.17
C PHE A 15 8.20 -5.25 47.42
N LEU A 16 7.99 -5.00 48.72
CA LEU A 16 7.39 -3.78 49.20
C LEU A 16 8.12 -2.60 48.56
N PHE A 17 7.41 -1.71 47.86
CA PHE A 17 7.90 -0.36 47.59
C PHE A 17 7.88 0.42 48.91
N THR A 18 8.83 0.13 49.78
CA THR A 18 9.43 1.17 50.61
C THR A 18 10.24 2.05 49.67
N SER A 19 9.90 3.35 49.64
CA SER A 19 10.66 4.42 49.00
C SER A 19 12.14 4.29 49.35
N CYS A 20 12.92 3.68 48.46
CA CYS A 20 14.35 3.78 48.44
C CYS A 20 14.67 4.70 47.26
N ASP A 21 15.24 5.86 47.58
CA ASP A 21 15.76 6.85 46.65
C ASP A 21 16.92 6.21 45.87
N LEU A 22 16.56 5.44 44.84
CA LEU A 22 17.49 4.95 43.83
C LEU A 22 17.73 6.15 42.91
N GLY A 23 18.94 6.70 42.96
CA GLY A 23 19.33 7.88 42.17
C GLY A 23 19.02 7.73 40.68
N GLU A 24 19.05 8.87 39.97
CA GLU A 24 18.66 8.98 38.55
C GLU A 24 19.16 7.81 37.70
N LYS A 25 18.22 7.02 37.17
CA LYS A 25 18.53 5.91 36.30
C LYS A 25 18.60 6.43 34.87
N THR A 26 19.80 6.35 34.29
CA THR A 26 20.12 6.93 32.99
C THR A 26 20.23 5.86 31.89
N ILE A 27 19.90 6.24 30.67
CA ILE A 27 20.16 5.47 29.43
C ILE A 27 20.79 6.39 28.39
N GLY A 28 21.47 5.85 27.38
CA GLY A 28 22.02 6.60 26.24
C GLY A 28 20.92 7.12 25.31
N THR A 29 21.09 7.00 24.00
CA THR A 29 19.98 7.19 23.04
C THR A 29 18.95 6.09 23.27
N TYR A 30 17.66 6.42 23.19
CA TYR A 30 16.59 5.44 23.28
C TYR A 30 15.57 5.66 22.16
N GLU A 31 15.15 4.56 21.55
CA GLU A 31 14.20 4.56 20.43
C GLU A 31 12.96 3.77 20.81
N ILE A 32 11.81 4.35 20.54
CA ILE A 32 10.49 3.77 20.75
C ILE A 32 9.87 3.61 19.35
N ARG A 33 9.91 2.37 18.86
CA ARG A 33 9.43 1.99 17.53
C ARG A 33 8.11 1.23 17.60
N SER A 34 7.79 0.69 18.79
CA SER A 34 6.60 -0.13 19.04
C SER A 34 6.06 0.05 20.47
N ALA A 35 4.86 -0.48 20.71
CA ALA A 35 4.30 -0.56 22.06
C ALA A 35 5.15 -1.38 23.06
N LEU A 36 5.97 -2.32 22.56
CA LEU A 36 6.87 -3.12 23.41
C LEU A 36 8.01 -2.29 23.98
N ASP A 37 8.50 -1.30 23.23
CA ASP A 37 9.60 -0.43 23.68
C ASP A 37 9.14 0.47 24.83
N VAL A 38 7.87 0.90 24.82
CA VAL A 38 7.25 1.64 25.94
C VAL A 38 7.21 0.79 27.21
N LEU A 39 6.85 -0.50 27.09
CA LEU A 39 6.85 -1.45 28.21
C LEU A 39 8.27 -1.73 28.71
N ALA A 40 9.24 -1.87 27.81
CA ALA A 40 10.64 -2.08 28.16
C ALA A 40 11.25 -0.87 28.89
N PHE A 41 10.91 0.35 28.45
CA PHE A 41 11.26 1.58 29.14
C PHE A 41 10.66 1.63 30.55
N SER A 42 9.37 1.30 30.67
CA SER A 42 8.65 1.27 31.95
C SER A 42 9.26 0.30 32.95
N ALA A 43 9.54 -0.94 32.51
CA ALA A 43 10.16 -1.97 33.35
C ALA A 43 11.57 -1.57 33.81
N SER A 44 12.25 -0.74 33.03
CA SER A 44 13.57 -0.24 33.37
C SER A 44 13.53 0.87 34.42
N GLY A 45 12.48 1.70 34.47
CA GLY A 45 12.38 2.81 35.43
C GLY A 45 13.42 3.91 35.17
N TYR A 46 13.75 4.16 33.90
CA TYR A 46 14.65 5.25 33.52
C TYR A 46 14.03 6.61 33.84
N THR A 47 14.83 7.50 34.43
CA THR A 47 14.44 8.90 34.70
C THR A 47 15.10 9.89 33.75
N THR A 48 16.17 9.47 33.07
CA THR A 48 16.96 10.35 32.19
C THR A 48 17.42 9.59 30.93
N VAL A 49 17.14 10.14 29.76
CA VAL A 49 17.76 9.76 28.47
C VAL A 49 18.90 10.75 28.22
N GLN A 50 20.16 10.30 28.19
CA GLN A 50 21.33 11.19 28.10
C GLN A 50 21.48 11.85 26.74
N ASN A 51 21.11 11.15 25.67
CA ASN A 51 21.19 11.63 24.29
C ASN A 51 19.76 11.83 23.75
N ASN A 52 19.49 11.35 22.53
CA ASN A 52 18.21 11.55 21.86
C ASN A 52 17.17 10.52 22.33
N LEU A 53 15.92 10.97 22.41
CA LEU A 53 14.74 10.11 22.51
C LEU A 53 13.97 10.20 21.20
N VAL A 54 13.89 9.09 20.47
CA VAL A 54 13.15 8.99 19.21
C VAL A 54 11.90 8.17 19.43
N ILE A 55 10.73 8.78 19.22
CA ILE A 55 9.42 8.14 19.23
C ILE A 55 8.89 8.22 17.79
N ALA A 56 9.24 7.21 17.01
CA ALA A 56 8.87 7.10 15.61
C ALA A 56 8.87 5.62 15.20
N PRO A 57 7.91 5.19 14.36
CA PRO A 57 7.92 3.84 13.83
C PRO A 57 9.20 3.58 13.01
N GLU A 58 9.56 2.30 12.87
CA GLU A 58 10.58 1.89 11.91
C GLU A 58 10.04 2.10 10.50
N GLU A 59 10.71 2.94 9.70
CA GLU A 59 10.45 2.99 8.26
C GLU A 59 10.70 1.58 7.72
N GLU A 60 9.70 1.02 7.04
CA GLU A 60 9.72 -0.29 6.34
C GLU A 60 9.45 -1.58 7.16
N SER A 61 8.80 -1.54 8.32
CA SER A 61 8.40 -2.79 9.02
C SER A 61 6.87 -3.01 9.11
N PRO A 62 6.29 -4.01 8.40
CA PRO A 62 4.84 -4.25 8.40
C PRO A 62 4.33 -5.08 9.59
N ILE A 63 5.15 -5.38 10.60
CA ILE A 63 4.87 -6.45 11.57
C ILE A 63 5.05 -6.04 13.04
N TRP A 64 4.63 -4.87 13.52
CA TRP A 64 4.42 -4.67 14.96
C TRP A 64 3.42 -3.53 15.25
N PRO A 65 2.67 -3.58 16.38
CA PRO A 65 1.61 -2.62 16.63
C PRO A 65 2.19 -1.21 16.76
N PRO A 66 1.62 -0.22 16.03
CA PRO A 66 2.10 1.15 16.05
C PRO A 66 2.00 1.75 17.45
N VAL A 67 2.90 2.68 17.77
CA VAL A 67 2.89 3.41 19.04
C VAL A 67 1.59 4.22 19.14
N SER A 68 0.65 3.73 19.96
CA SER A 68 -0.65 4.36 20.20
C SER A 68 -0.77 5.02 21.58
N THR A 69 0.18 4.73 22.48
CA THR A 69 0.24 5.27 23.84
C THR A 69 1.67 5.29 24.36
N LEU A 70 1.98 6.26 25.22
CA LEU A 70 3.24 6.35 25.98
C LEU A 70 3.06 5.98 27.47
N ASN A 71 1.93 5.33 27.80
CA ASN A 71 1.65 4.82 29.14
C ASN A 71 2.76 3.87 29.60
N GLY A 72 3.58 4.31 30.55
CA GLY A 72 4.75 3.58 31.04
C GLY A 72 6.00 4.45 31.17
N MET A 73 6.01 5.62 30.52
CA MET A 73 7.14 6.56 30.52
C MET A 73 7.14 7.56 31.68
N GLN A 74 6.24 7.44 32.66
CA GLN A 74 6.01 8.48 33.68
C GLN A 74 7.21 8.75 34.59
N THR A 75 8.23 7.88 34.60
CA THR A 75 9.47 8.09 35.34
C THR A 75 10.41 9.08 34.67
N LEU A 76 10.27 9.32 33.36
CA LEU A 76 11.14 10.19 32.58
C LEU A 76 10.99 11.65 33.00
N LYS A 77 12.11 12.28 33.34
CA LYS A 77 12.22 13.70 33.72
C LYS A 77 13.13 14.50 32.79
N HIS A 78 14.14 13.87 32.21
CA HIS A 78 15.17 14.58 31.44
C HIS A 78 15.50 13.85 30.14
N VAL A 79 15.51 14.57 29.02
CA VAL A 79 16.14 14.16 27.75
C VAL A 79 17.33 15.11 27.53
N GLY A 80 18.54 14.59 27.43
CA GLY A 80 19.76 15.40 27.31
C GLY A 80 20.05 15.87 25.88
N GLY A 81 19.59 15.14 24.87
CA GLY A 81 19.63 15.52 23.46
C GLY A 81 18.25 15.91 22.92
N ASP A 82 17.99 15.53 21.67
CA ASP A 82 16.75 15.83 20.96
C ASP A 82 15.61 14.89 21.35
N LEU A 83 14.38 15.43 21.42
CA LEU A 83 13.14 14.65 21.52
C LEU A 83 12.38 14.72 20.19
N PHE A 84 12.30 13.59 19.49
CA PHE A 84 11.53 13.44 18.27
C PHE A 84 10.25 12.63 18.54
N ILE A 85 9.10 13.19 18.20
CA ILE A 85 7.81 12.50 18.22
C ILE A 85 7.18 12.65 16.83
N LYS A 86 7.45 11.69 15.96
CA LYS A 86 7.10 11.79 14.53
C LYS A 86 6.45 10.53 13.99
N TRP A 87 5.54 10.69 13.03
CA TRP A 87 4.96 9.60 12.25
C TRP A 87 4.16 8.58 13.08
N ASN A 88 3.56 8.99 14.21
CA ASN A 88 2.73 8.11 15.03
C ASN A 88 1.24 8.39 14.81
N ASP A 89 0.68 7.92 13.68
CA ASP A 89 -0.70 8.22 13.29
C ASP A 89 -1.79 7.65 14.22
N GLN A 90 -1.43 6.73 15.12
CA GLN A 90 -2.35 6.19 16.13
C GLN A 90 -2.23 6.87 17.50
N LEU A 91 -1.22 7.73 17.70
CA LEU A 91 -0.98 8.37 19.00
C LEU A 91 -1.96 9.51 19.21
N THR A 92 -2.87 9.36 20.19
CA THR A 92 -3.91 10.38 20.47
C THR A 92 -3.50 11.40 21.52
N SER A 93 -2.53 11.07 22.38
CA SER A 93 -2.01 11.94 23.45
C SER A 93 -0.57 11.58 23.82
N LEU A 94 0.13 12.50 24.48
CA LEU A 94 1.48 12.28 25.02
C LEU A 94 1.48 11.82 26.49
N TYR A 95 0.34 11.31 26.98
CA TYR A 95 0.24 10.83 28.36
C TYR A 95 1.29 9.74 28.62
N GLY A 96 2.08 9.91 29.68
CA GLY A 96 3.34 9.20 29.87
C GLY A 96 4.52 10.15 30.01
N LEU A 97 4.49 11.31 29.34
CA LEU A 97 5.52 12.36 29.44
C LEU A 97 5.19 13.44 30.48
N ASP A 98 4.23 13.18 31.36
CA ASP A 98 3.69 14.11 32.37
C ASP A 98 4.74 14.74 33.30
N ASN A 99 5.84 14.03 33.54
CA ASN A 99 6.91 14.43 34.44
C ASN A 99 8.18 14.90 33.70
N LEU A 100 8.16 14.98 32.37
CA LEU A 100 9.28 15.49 31.59
C LEU A 100 9.49 16.96 31.93
N GLU A 101 10.66 17.30 32.47
CA GLU A 101 11.02 18.65 32.92
C GLU A 101 11.95 19.36 31.94
N THR A 102 12.85 18.65 31.26
CA THR A 102 13.85 19.26 30.38
C THR A 102 14.11 18.44 29.13
N VAL A 103 14.25 19.13 27.99
CA VAL A 103 14.85 18.61 26.75
C VAL A 103 16.10 19.42 26.46
N GLY A 104 17.27 18.80 26.36
CA GLY A 104 18.55 19.49 26.21
C GLY A 104 18.83 19.94 24.77
N GLY A 105 18.26 19.27 23.78
CA GLY A 105 18.31 19.62 22.36
C GLY A 105 16.96 20.15 21.84
N ASN A 106 16.60 19.75 20.63
CA ASN A 106 15.38 20.13 19.93
C ASN A 106 14.17 19.33 20.41
N LEU A 107 13.00 19.99 20.49
CA LEU A 107 11.70 19.32 20.61
C LEU A 107 11.02 19.34 19.25
N THR A 108 10.90 18.18 18.60
CA THR A 108 10.16 18.06 17.33
C THR A 108 8.95 17.16 17.47
N ILE A 109 7.77 17.70 17.20
CA ILE A 109 6.50 16.96 17.17
C ILE A 109 5.90 17.18 15.78
N GLY A 110 5.86 16.13 14.95
CA GLY A 110 5.48 16.27 13.54
C GLY A 110 4.71 15.06 13.03
N ALA A 111 3.79 15.23 12.07
CA ALA A 111 3.15 14.11 11.37
C ALA A 111 2.56 13.02 12.31
N ASN A 112 1.77 13.41 13.31
CA ASN A 112 1.03 12.49 14.18
C ASN A 112 -0.47 12.66 13.92
N GLY A 113 -1.04 11.93 12.96
CA GLY A 113 -2.37 12.20 12.39
C GLY A 113 -3.56 12.25 13.36
N LYS A 114 -3.44 11.68 14.57
CA LYS A 114 -4.51 11.66 15.60
C LYS A 114 -4.17 12.41 16.89
N LEU A 115 -2.98 13.00 17.00
CA LEU A 115 -2.56 13.69 18.22
C LEU A 115 -3.28 15.03 18.31
N LYS A 116 -4.11 15.21 19.35
CA LYS A 116 -4.94 16.43 19.52
C LYS A 116 -4.38 17.44 20.52
N THR A 117 -3.60 16.99 21.50
CA THR A 117 -3.16 17.83 22.63
C THR A 117 -1.73 17.50 23.08
N LEU A 118 -0.99 18.53 23.46
CA LEU A 118 0.31 18.43 24.16
C LEU A 118 0.20 18.55 25.69
N GLY A 119 -1.01 18.49 26.26
CA GLY A 119 -1.26 18.75 27.68
C GLY A 119 -0.45 17.89 28.67
N ALA A 120 0.10 16.75 28.24
CA ALA A 120 1.01 15.95 29.07
C ALA A 120 2.36 16.67 29.31
N LEU A 121 2.79 17.60 28.46
CA LEU A 121 4.07 18.31 28.65
C LEU A 121 4.02 19.41 29.73
N LYS A 122 2.97 19.47 30.55
CA LYS A 122 2.73 20.46 31.62
C LYS A 122 3.84 20.65 32.67
N SER A 123 4.84 19.76 32.69
CA SER A 123 6.00 19.85 33.60
C SER A 123 7.25 20.36 32.90
N LEU A 124 7.24 20.52 31.57
CA LEU A 124 8.38 20.90 30.76
C LEU A 124 8.73 22.37 31.01
N LYS A 125 9.95 22.60 31.52
CA LYS A 125 10.47 23.91 31.94
C LYS A 125 11.41 24.52 30.90
N SER A 126 12.12 23.69 30.14
CA SER A 126 13.14 24.16 29.18
C SER A 126 13.33 23.21 28.01
N VAL A 127 13.51 23.79 26.82
CA VAL A 127 14.05 23.15 25.62
C VAL A 127 15.36 23.85 25.29
N GLY A 128 16.45 23.10 25.09
CA GLY A 128 17.77 23.71 24.87
C GLY A 128 17.99 24.21 23.44
N GLY A 129 17.31 23.62 22.46
CA GLY A 129 17.38 23.96 21.03
C GLY A 129 16.09 24.55 20.46
N SER A 130 15.70 24.11 19.26
CA SER A 130 14.49 24.53 18.55
C SER A 130 13.25 23.76 19.01
N ILE A 131 12.08 24.41 18.92
CA ILE A 131 10.77 23.79 19.05
C ILE A 131 10.13 23.79 17.67
N SER A 132 9.80 22.62 17.14
CA SER A 132 9.12 22.46 15.86
C SER A 132 7.87 21.59 16.04
N ILE A 133 6.70 22.17 15.76
CA ILE A 133 5.38 21.56 15.96
C ILE A 133 4.64 21.56 14.62
N SER A 134 4.23 20.37 14.17
CA SER A 134 3.39 20.20 12.98
C SER A 134 2.47 18.99 13.06
N GLY A 135 1.31 19.05 12.39
CA GLY A 135 0.35 17.95 12.33
C GLY A 135 -1.11 18.40 12.34
N SER A 136 -1.87 17.94 11.35
CA SER A 136 -3.19 18.47 10.97
C SER A 136 -4.29 18.32 12.02
N SER A 137 -4.11 17.51 13.07
CA SER A 137 -5.12 17.25 14.10
C SER A 137 -4.85 17.94 15.44
N LEU A 138 -3.72 18.62 15.61
CA LEU A 138 -3.34 19.25 16.88
C LEU A 138 -4.16 20.52 17.10
N ILE A 139 -4.89 20.57 18.22
CA ILE A 139 -5.80 21.68 18.58
C ILE A 139 -5.43 22.36 19.91
N ASP A 140 -4.50 21.79 20.68
CA ASP A 140 -4.13 22.27 22.01
C ASP A 140 -2.63 22.07 22.33
N ILE A 141 -1.92 23.17 22.64
CA ILE A 141 -0.51 23.17 23.05
C ILE A 141 -0.28 23.69 24.48
N THR A 142 -1.33 23.83 25.29
CA THR A 142 -1.27 24.43 26.64
C THR A 142 -0.32 23.73 27.61
N GLY A 143 0.05 22.48 27.34
CA GLY A 143 1.09 21.75 28.06
C GLY A 143 2.46 22.46 28.06
N LEU A 144 2.73 23.35 27.09
CA LEU A 144 3.99 24.10 27.02
C LEU A 144 4.04 25.34 27.94
N SER A 145 2.96 25.63 28.68
CA SER A 145 2.81 26.84 29.50
C SER A 145 3.87 27.05 30.59
N LYS A 146 4.66 26.03 30.93
CA LYS A 146 5.75 26.13 31.93
C LYS A 146 7.13 26.42 31.33
N LEU A 147 7.24 26.52 30.01
CA LEU A 147 8.49 26.93 29.38
C LEU A 147 8.91 28.30 29.91
N ALA A 148 10.11 28.39 30.47
CA ALA A 148 10.66 29.63 30.98
C ALA A 148 11.00 30.62 29.86
N SER A 149 11.14 31.90 30.20
CA SER A 149 11.47 32.97 29.24
C SER A 149 12.80 32.80 28.49
N THR A 150 13.70 31.96 28.98
CA THR A 150 15.00 31.61 28.37
C THR A 150 14.97 30.28 27.60
N ALA A 151 13.80 29.72 27.31
CA ALA A 151 13.63 28.32 26.89
C ALA A 151 13.65 28.07 25.37
N VAL A 152 13.93 29.05 24.51
CA VAL A 152 14.08 28.84 23.06
C VAL A 152 15.32 29.57 22.56
N ASN A 153 16.48 28.90 22.65
CA ASN A 153 17.72 29.41 22.05
C ASN A 153 17.77 29.17 20.53
N GLY A 154 16.97 28.22 20.01
CA GLY A 154 16.84 27.92 18.58
C GLY A 154 15.61 28.57 17.93
N ASN A 155 15.01 27.87 16.96
CA ASN A 155 13.82 28.29 16.25
C ASN A 155 12.54 27.93 17.01
N LEU A 156 11.47 28.69 16.79
CA LEU A 156 10.09 28.30 17.10
C LEU A 156 9.33 28.16 15.79
N GLU A 157 8.97 26.94 15.42
CA GLU A 157 8.31 26.61 14.17
C GLU A 157 6.97 25.93 14.46
N ILE A 158 5.87 26.52 13.98
CA ILE A 158 4.50 25.98 14.14
C ILE A 158 3.83 25.97 12.77
N GLY A 159 3.62 24.77 12.24
CA GLY A 159 3.20 24.57 10.85
C GLY A 159 2.12 23.51 10.67
N TYR A 160 1.21 23.66 9.71
CA TYR A 160 0.29 22.57 9.33
C TYR A 160 -0.53 22.00 10.50
N THR A 161 -1.11 22.86 11.36
CA THR A 161 -1.90 22.42 12.53
C THR A 161 -3.37 22.82 12.45
N ALA A 162 -4.19 22.24 13.36
CA ALA A 162 -5.58 22.66 13.58
C ALA A 162 -5.74 23.61 14.79
N LEU A 163 -4.67 24.28 15.20
CA LEU A 163 -4.69 25.19 16.35
C LEU A 163 -5.56 26.40 16.06
N ALA A 164 -6.47 26.71 16.99
CA ALA A 164 -7.19 27.98 17.01
C ALA A 164 -6.47 29.06 17.86
N SER A 165 -5.54 28.64 18.72
CA SER A 165 -4.80 29.51 19.63
C SER A 165 -3.41 28.92 19.94
N LEU A 166 -2.46 29.80 20.23
CA LEU A 166 -1.11 29.44 20.71
C LEU A 166 -0.98 29.52 22.25
N GLU A 167 -2.10 29.54 22.97
CA GLU A 167 -2.11 29.46 24.43
C GLU A 167 -1.26 28.28 24.93
N GLY A 168 -0.27 28.60 25.75
CA GLY A 168 0.81 27.68 26.13
C GLY A 168 2.19 28.24 25.85
N LEU A 169 2.32 29.23 24.96
CA LEU A 169 3.61 29.85 24.63
C LEU A 169 3.82 31.24 25.26
N ASN A 170 2.87 31.70 26.07
CA ASN A 170 2.85 33.01 26.74
C ASN A 170 4.08 33.29 27.62
N GLY A 171 4.83 32.26 28.02
CA GLY A 171 6.03 32.40 28.86
C GLY A 171 7.30 32.83 28.11
N ILE A 172 7.30 32.78 26.77
CA ILE A 172 8.48 33.04 25.94
C ILE A 172 8.64 34.56 25.74
N SER A 173 9.83 35.09 26.04
CA SER A 173 10.11 36.53 25.91
C SER A 173 11.16 36.89 24.84
N ALA A 174 11.85 35.89 24.28
CA ALA A 174 12.81 36.05 23.19
C ALA A 174 13.01 34.71 22.48
N ILE A 175 13.35 34.76 21.19
CA ILE A 175 13.72 33.61 20.37
C ILE A 175 15.14 33.83 19.86
N GLY A 176 16.05 32.89 20.15
CA GLY A 176 17.45 33.00 19.71
C GLY A 176 17.67 32.74 18.21
N GLY A 177 16.79 31.97 17.56
CA GLY A 177 16.76 31.74 16.12
C GLY A 177 15.55 32.38 15.44
N SER A 178 14.86 31.62 14.59
CA SER A 178 13.74 32.08 13.77
C SER A 178 12.37 31.82 14.38
N LEU A 179 11.39 32.68 14.10
CA LEU A 179 9.97 32.44 14.36
C LEU A 179 9.26 32.14 13.04
N MET A 180 8.73 30.93 12.88
CA MET A 180 7.96 30.53 11.71
C MET A 180 6.56 30.04 12.11
N ILE A 181 5.52 30.76 11.70
CA ILE A 181 4.12 30.38 11.88
C ILE A 181 3.50 30.24 10.49
N SER A 182 3.18 29.02 10.06
CA SER A 182 2.65 28.82 8.70
C SER A 182 1.59 27.76 8.54
N LYS A 183 0.68 27.93 7.58
CA LYS A 183 -0.32 26.90 7.23
C LYS A 183 -1.15 26.42 8.43
N ASN A 184 -1.56 27.34 9.31
CA ASN A 184 -2.47 27.07 10.42
C ASN A 184 -3.87 27.61 10.08
N ASN A 185 -4.75 26.72 9.62
CA ASN A 185 -6.01 27.11 8.98
C ASN A 185 -7.04 27.75 9.93
N PHE A 186 -6.94 27.51 11.23
CA PHE A 186 -7.89 27.98 12.23
C PHE A 186 -7.33 29.04 13.19
N LEU A 187 -6.04 29.35 13.08
CA LEU A 187 -5.36 30.26 13.98
C LEU A 187 -5.73 31.70 13.63
N ASP A 188 -6.46 32.38 14.51
CA ASP A 188 -7.00 33.72 14.21
C ASP A 188 -6.21 34.89 14.81
N ASN A 189 -5.27 34.63 15.73
CA ASN A 189 -4.36 35.63 16.31
C ASN A 189 -3.06 35.00 16.86
N LEU A 190 -2.02 35.81 17.12
CA LEU A 190 -0.79 35.40 17.81
C LEU A 190 -0.57 36.10 19.16
N GLU A 191 -1.63 36.58 19.83
CA GLU A 191 -1.50 37.34 21.10
C GLU A 191 -0.78 36.56 22.20
N ALA A 192 -0.87 35.23 22.17
CA ALA A 192 -0.13 34.32 23.05
C ALA A 192 1.40 34.45 22.92
N LEU A 193 1.91 35.03 21.83
CA LEU A 193 3.32 35.33 21.61
C LEU A 193 3.68 36.79 21.93
N GLY A 194 2.74 37.59 22.45
CA GLY A 194 2.89 39.03 22.63
C GLY A 194 3.97 39.48 23.62
N ASN A 195 4.57 38.56 24.39
CA ASN A 195 5.69 38.83 25.30
C ASN A 195 7.07 38.77 24.61
N ILE A 196 7.14 38.29 23.37
CA ILE A 196 8.41 38.15 22.63
C ILE A 196 8.93 39.54 22.27
N SER A 197 10.16 39.85 22.69
CA SER A 197 10.81 41.14 22.49
C SER A 197 11.88 41.13 21.38
N SER A 198 12.44 39.97 21.07
CA SER A 198 13.50 39.83 20.07
C SER A 198 13.49 38.48 19.37
N ILE A 199 13.80 38.49 18.06
CA ILE A 199 14.04 37.31 17.22
C ILE A 199 15.47 37.39 16.65
N GLY A 200 16.26 36.35 16.88
CA GLY A 200 17.69 36.33 16.55
C GLY A 200 18.03 36.00 15.10
N ASP A 201 17.07 35.53 14.31
CA ASP A 201 17.19 35.30 12.86
C ASP A 201 15.97 35.89 12.13
N TYR A 202 15.15 35.13 11.40
CA TYR A 202 14.02 35.66 10.64
C TYR A 202 12.66 35.50 11.34
N LEU A 203 11.72 36.39 10.99
CA LEU A 203 10.29 36.25 11.26
C LEU A 203 9.58 35.86 9.97
N LYS A 204 8.86 34.74 9.97
CA LYS A 204 8.00 34.31 8.87
C LYS A 204 6.60 33.95 9.36
N ILE A 205 5.59 34.70 8.91
CA ILE A 205 4.17 34.41 9.15
C ILE A 205 3.51 34.25 7.79
N ASP A 206 3.19 33.02 7.42
CA ASP A 206 2.88 32.69 6.03
C ASP A 206 1.68 31.74 5.89
N SER A 207 0.76 32.01 4.96
CA SER A 207 -0.34 31.08 4.64
C SER A 207 -1.22 30.73 5.87
N ASN A 208 -1.56 31.68 6.73
CA ASN A 208 -2.49 31.47 7.86
C ASN A 208 -3.85 32.15 7.54
N PRO A 209 -4.77 31.48 6.84
CA PRO A 209 -5.92 32.13 6.21
C PRO A 209 -6.94 32.70 7.20
N ALA A 210 -6.99 32.20 8.44
CA ALA A 210 -7.89 32.70 9.49
C ALA A 210 -7.28 33.84 10.33
N LEU A 211 -5.99 34.15 10.16
CA LEU A 211 -5.25 35.10 10.99
C LEU A 211 -5.76 36.52 10.74
N LYS A 212 -6.27 37.17 11.79
CA LYS A 212 -6.89 38.52 11.71
C LYS A 212 -6.06 39.62 12.35
N ARG A 213 -5.11 39.26 13.20
CA ARG A 213 -4.23 40.19 13.93
C ARG A 213 -2.95 39.49 14.36
N LEU A 214 -1.87 40.24 14.48
CA LEU A 214 -0.56 39.70 14.90
C LEU A 214 -0.42 39.65 16.42
N GLY A 215 -0.75 40.70 17.16
CA GLY A 215 -0.64 40.71 18.63
C GLY A 215 0.80 40.53 19.16
N LEU A 216 1.81 40.93 18.38
CA LEU A 216 3.23 40.86 18.71
C LEU A 216 3.73 42.20 19.30
N ASP A 217 3.00 42.74 20.26
CA ASP A 217 3.12 44.14 20.70
C ASP A 217 4.44 44.46 21.44
N SER A 218 5.13 43.44 21.97
CA SER A 218 6.43 43.63 22.64
C SER A 218 7.64 43.50 21.72
N LEU A 219 7.44 43.08 20.46
CA LEU A 219 8.54 42.74 19.55
C LEU A 219 9.20 44.01 19.04
N ILE A 220 10.48 44.19 19.38
CA ILE A 220 11.25 45.39 19.01
C ILE A 220 12.47 45.08 18.14
N SER A 221 12.76 43.81 17.84
CA SER A 221 13.94 43.44 17.04
C SER A 221 13.78 42.12 16.30
N VAL A 222 14.20 42.11 15.02
CA VAL A 222 14.35 40.90 14.18
C VAL A 222 15.69 41.00 13.48
N SER A 223 16.60 40.06 13.71
CA SER A 223 17.99 40.19 13.21
C SER A 223 18.15 39.86 11.73
N GLY A 224 17.20 39.11 11.15
CA GLY A 224 17.17 38.69 9.75
C GLY A 224 15.91 39.20 9.03
N ASP A 225 15.40 38.37 8.11
CA ASP A 225 14.28 38.72 7.24
C ASP A 225 12.95 38.86 8.02
N PHE A 226 12.09 39.77 7.57
CA PHE A 226 10.73 39.97 8.04
C PHE A 226 9.78 39.63 6.90
N THR A 227 9.05 38.52 7.02
CA THR A 227 8.11 38.03 6.01
C THR A 227 6.74 37.82 6.64
N ILE A 228 5.74 38.53 6.16
CA ILE A 228 4.33 38.30 6.53
C ILE A 228 3.56 38.20 5.23
N ASN A 229 3.32 36.98 4.72
CA ASN A 229 2.75 36.78 3.40
C ASN A 229 1.55 35.82 3.40
N GLU A 230 0.67 35.93 2.40
CA GLU A 230 -0.42 34.97 2.16
C GLU A 230 -1.34 34.76 3.38
N ASN A 231 -1.49 35.76 4.26
CA ASN A 231 -2.43 35.72 5.38
C ASN A 231 -3.68 36.50 4.98
N VAL A 232 -4.53 35.87 4.17
CA VAL A 232 -5.65 36.54 3.46
C VAL A 232 -6.67 37.26 4.34
N SER A 233 -6.74 36.96 5.65
CA SER A 233 -7.61 37.65 6.62
C SER A 233 -6.90 38.73 7.45
N LEU A 234 -5.57 38.85 7.32
CA LEU A 234 -4.76 39.77 8.12
C LEU A 234 -4.65 41.11 7.38
N PRO A 235 -5.09 42.23 7.97
CA PRO A 235 -4.85 43.57 7.42
C PRO A 235 -3.37 43.78 7.10
N THR A 236 -3.07 44.26 5.90
CA THR A 236 -1.71 44.63 5.50
C THR A 236 -1.14 45.68 6.47
N SER A 237 -1.97 46.61 6.95
CA SER A 237 -1.67 47.67 7.89
C SER A 237 -1.30 47.13 9.26
N ASP A 238 -1.82 45.98 9.67
CA ASP A 238 -1.39 45.32 10.91
C ASP A 238 0.04 44.79 10.75
N ALA A 239 0.37 44.19 9.61
CA ALA A 239 1.74 43.76 9.29
C ALA A 239 2.71 44.94 9.17
N GLU A 240 2.27 46.04 8.54
CA GLU A 240 3.05 47.27 8.44
C GLU A 240 3.25 47.96 9.78
N THR A 241 2.23 47.97 10.65
CA THR A 241 2.33 48.52 12.00
C THR A 241 3.36 47.75 12.83
N LEU A 242 3.38 46.43 12.73
CA LEU A 242 4.40 45.62 13.39
C LEU A 242 5.80 45.88 12.80
N ARG A 243 5.92 45.97 11.48
CA ARG A 243 7.18 46.34 10.80
C ARG A 243 7.70 47.67 11.35
N ASP A 244 6.85 48.69 11.40
CA ASP A 244 7.23 50.03 11.85
C ASP A 244 7.59 50.04 13.34
N GLN A 245 6.86 49.32 14.19
CA GLN A 245 7.20 49.11 15.60
C GLN A 245 8.61 48.53 15.79
N ILE A 246 8.98 47.52 14.99
CA ILE A 246 10.31 46.88 15.07
C ILE A 246 11.39 47.80 14.54
N ILE A 247 11.12 48.54 13.45
CA ILE A 247 12.04 49.54 12.88
C ILE A 247 12.32 50.66 13.90
N ASP A 248 11.29 51.16 14.57
CA ASP A 248 11.41 52.18 15.62
C ASP A 248 12.08 51.67 16.91
N GLY A 249 12.13 50.35 17.08
CA GLY A 249 12.83 49.65 18.16
C GLY A 249 14.33 49.53 17.91
N LEU A 250 14.81 48.28 17.76
CA LEU A 250 16.22 47.97 17.44
C LEU A 250 16.42 47.56 15.98
N GLY A 251 15.36 47.50 15.18
CA GLY A 251 15.42 47.32 13.73
C GLY A 251 15.18 45.89 13.22
N ILE A 252 14.99 45.82 11.90
CA ILE A 252 14.96 44.60 11.09
C ILE A 252 16.29 44.52 10.34
N GLY A 253 17.02 43.40 10.48
CA GLY A 253 18.36 43.26 9.90
C GLY A 253 18.40 42.71 8.46
N GLY A 254 17.30 42.13 7.97
CA GLY A 254 17.18 41.55 6.64
C GLY A 254 16.13 42.22 5.74
N ASN A 255 15.66 41.48 4.74
CA ASN A 255 14.65 41.94 3.78
C ASN A 255 13.26 41.98 4.42
N ILE A 256 12.43 42.90 3.94
CA ILE A 256 11.02 43.03 4.36
C ILE A 256 10.14 42.59 3.18
N SER A 257 9.25 41.63 3.41
CA SER A 257 8.21 41.19 2.47
C SER A 257 6.87 41.16 3.19
N ILE A 258 5.88 41.85 2.62
CA ILE A 258 4.50 41.92 3.09
C ILE A 258 3.60 41.85 1.84
N GLU A 259 3.18 40.65 1.47
CA GLU A 259 2.50 40.35 0.20
C GLU A 259 1.37 39.33 0.40
N GLY A 260 0.31 39.33 -0.43
CA GLY A 260 -0.76 38.33 -0.29
C GLY A 260 -1.59 38.39 1.01
N ASN A 261 -1.47 39.47 1.79
CA ASN A 261 -2.35 39.74 2.94
C ASN A 261 -3.62 40.49 2.51
N LEU A 262 -4.54 40.74 3.45
CA LEU A 262 -5.72 41.57 3.19
C LEU A 262 -5.28 43.00 2.84
N ASP A 263 -5.50 43.40 1.59
CA ASP A 263 -5.13 44.73 1.11
C ASP A 263 -6.07 45.79 1.69
N ASP A 264 -5.58 46.63 2.62
CA ASP A 264 -6.38 47.71 3.21
C ASP A 264 -6.57 48.89 2.26
N ALA A 265 -5.87 48.89 1.12
CA ALA A 265 -6.01 49.87 0.05
C ALA A 265 -7.04 49.44 -1.00
N TYR A 266 -7.67 48.26 -0.89
CA TYR A 266 -8.74 47.87 -1.81
C TYR A 266 -9.90 48.89 -1.69
N PRO A 267 -10.14 49.72 -2.71
CA PRO A 267 -11.02 50.87 -2.59
C PRO A 267 -12.51 50.49 -2.57
N GLY A 268 -12.83 49.20 -2.73
CA GLY A 268 -14.17 48.65 -2.81
C GLY A 268 -14.65 48.02 -1.50
N MET A 269 -15.98 47.89 -1.34
CA MET A 269 -16.53 47.28 -0.13
C MET A 269 -16.26 45.77 -0.09
N ILE A 270 -15.84 45.26 1.07
CA ILE A 270 -15.48 43.85 1.29
C ILE A 270 -16.59 43.12 2.05
N TRP A 271 -17.07 42.02 1.50
CA TRP A 271 -17.91 41.05 2.21
C TRP A 271 -17.00 40.07 2.97
N PRO A 272 -17.09 40.01 4.31
CA PRO A 272 -16.23 39.13 5.08
C PRO A 272 -16.71 37.68 5.03
N GLY A 273 -15.82 36.77 4.67
CA GLY A 273 -16.08 35.33 4.68
C GLY A 273 -16.90 34.85 3.47
N ASN A 274 -17.52 33.69 3.61
CA ASN A 274 -18.22 33.02 2.51
C ASN A 274 -19.59 33.66 2.22
N TYR A 275 -20.05 33.51 0.98
CA TYR A 275 -21.38 33.91 0.53
C TYR A 275 -21.96 32.84 -0.39
N THR A 276 -23.24 32.51 -0.22
CA THR A 276 -23.93 31.49 -1.03
C THR A 276 -25.10 32.13 -1.77
N ILE A 277 -25.26 31.78 -3.04
CA ILE A 277 -26.38 32.16 -3.93
C ILE A 277 -27.12 30.89 -4.33
N GLU A 278 -28.39 30.80 -3.94
CA GLU A 278 -29.31 29.71 -4.31
C GLU A 278 -30.48 30.20 -5.19
N ASP A 279 -30.82 31.50 -5.12
CA ASP A 279 -31.81 32.13 -5.99
C ASP A 279 -31.55 33.63 -6.26
N ASP A 280 -32.36 34.26 -7.13
CA ASP A 280 -32.25 35.67 -7.52
C ASP A 280 -32.25 36.65 -6.34
N SER A 281 -32.87 36.29 -5.21
CA SER A 281 -32.97 37.18 -4.05
C SER A 281 -31.65 37.34 -3.30
N ASP A 282 -30.75 36.35 -3.42
CA ASP A 282 -29.41 36.39 -2.83
C ASP A 282 -28.50 37.39 -3.56
N LEU A 283 -28.68 37.61 -4.87
CA LEU A 283 -27.84 38.53 -5.66
C LEU A 283 -27.81 39.96 -5.07
N ALA A 284 -28.95 40.42 -4.53
CA ALA A 284 -29.06 41.74 -3.93
C ALA A 284 -28.20 41.91 -2.66
N GLY A 285 -27.83 40.82 -1.98
CA GLY A 285 -27.02 40.84 -0.76
C GLY A 285 -25.57 41.26 -1.00
N LEU A 286 -25.06 41.12 -2.24
CA LEU A 286 -23.73 41.56 -2.65
C LEU A 286 -23.73 42.92 -3.37
N SER A 287 -24.87 43.59 -3.46
CA SER A 287 -24.96 44.92 -4.09
C SER A 287 -24.01 45.92 -3.45
N GLY A 288 -23.04 46.41 -4.24
CA GLY A 288 -22.06 47.40 -3.82
C GLY A 288 -20.79 46.83 -3.16
N TYR A 289 -20.73 45.51 -2.95
CA TYR A 289 -19.49 44.82 -2.60
C TYR A 289 -18.67 44.55 -3.86
N ASN A 290 -17.35 44.70 -3.73
CA ASN A 290 -16.38 44.48 -4.80
C ASN A 290 -15.49 43.26 -4.52
N TYR A 291 -15.45 42.78 -3.27
CA TYR A 291 -14.64 41.64 -2.87
C TYR A 291 -15.40 40.76 -1.89
N VAL A 292 -15.51 39.46 -2.17
CA VAL A 292 -15.93 38.44 -1.19
C VAL A 292 -14.69 37.76 -0.65
N SER A 293 -14.36 37.96 0.63
CA SER A 293 -13.08 37.49 1.18
C SER A 293 -12.98 35.99 1.40
N GLY A 294 -14.12 35.30 1.39
CA GLY A 294 -14.19 33.84 1.43
C GLY A 294 -14.66 33.26 0.09
N CYS A 295 -15.28 32.09 0.17
CA CYS A 295 -15.85 31.41 -0.98
C CYS A 295 -17.20 32.04 -1.39
N LEU A 296 -17.31 32.47 -2.64
CA LEU A 296 -18.58 32.73 -3.31
C LEU A 296 -19.07 31.43 -3.95
N GLU A 297 -20.17 30.89 -3.42
CA GLU A 297 -20.76 29.62 -3.85
C GLU A 297 -22.11 29.85 -4.54
N ILE A 298 -22.22 29.47 -5.81
CA ILE A 298 -23.45 29.51 -6.59
C ILE A 298 -23.93 28.08 -6.77
N LYS A 299 -25.06 27.72 -6.16
CA LYS A 299 -25.50 26.31 -6.14
C LYS A 299 -26.99 26.09 -6.19
N ASN A 300 -27.39 24.94 -6.75
CA ASN A 300 -28.78 24.46 -6.77
C ASN A 300 -29.78 25.45 -7.39
N VAL A 301 -29.28 26.29 -8.29
CA VAL A 301 -30.06 27.33 -8.96
C VAL A 301 -30.95 26.68 -10.02
N THR A 302 -32.27 26.84 -9.91
CA THR A 302 -33.25 26.18 -10.80
C THR A 302 -34.13 27.12 -11.61
N ASP A 303 -34.23 28.41 -11.24
CA ASP A 303 -35.12 29.37 -11.89
C ASP A 303 -34.42 30.67 -12.35
N MET A 304 -33.10 30.80 -12.15
CA MET A 304 -32.30 31.99 -12.50
C MET A 304 -31.61 31.80 -13.85
N SER A 305 -31.69 32.79 -14.73
CA SER A 305 -31.09 32.70 -16.08
C SER A 305 -29.68 33.28 -16.19
N ASP A 306 -29.31 34.21 -15.32
CA ASP A 306 -28.01 34.89 -15.34
C ASP A 306 -27.59 35.34 -13.92
N LEU A 307 -26.41 35.94 -13.79
CA LEU A 307 -25.85 36.44 -12.53
C LEU A 307 -25.87 37.97 -12.47
N GLN A 308 -26.80 38.62 -13.18
CA GLN A 308 -26.91 40.08 -13.17
C GLN A 308 -27.19 40.59 -11.76
N GLY A 309 -26.37 41.52 -11.28
CA GLY A 309 -26.29 41.94 -9.89
C GLY A 309 -24.91 41.73 -9.26
N LEU A 310 -24.08 40.85 -9.83
CA LEU A 310 -22.70 40.60 -9.38
C LEU A 310 -21.65 41.47 -10.07
N GLU A 311 -22.04 42.41 -10.93
CA GLU A 311 -21.11 43.17 -11.77
C GLU A 311 -20.16 44.07 -10.99
N SER A 312 -20.44 44.34 -9.72
CA SER A 312 -19.53 45.11 -8.87
C SER A 312 -18.34 44.28 -8.37
N LEU A 313 -18.43 42.94 -8.39
CA LEU A 313 -17.37 42.06 -7.91
C LEU A 313 -16.17 42.08 -8.86
N GLU A 314 -15.00 42.36 -8.29
CA GLU A 314 -13.72 42.33 -8.99
C GLU A 314 -12.78 41.25 -8.42
N ARG A 315 -13.03 40.80 -7.18
CA ARG A 315 -12.23 39.79 -6.50
C ARG A 315 -13.10 38.84 -5.67
N VAL A 316 -12.69 37.57 -5.55
CA VAL A 316 -13.25 36.63 -4.57
C VAL A 316 -12.16 35.73 -3.98
N GLY A 317 -12.37 35.24 -2.76
CA GLY A 317 -11.48 34.28 -2.12
C GLY A 317 -11.46 32.94 -2.85
N MET A 318 -12.64 32.36 -3.10
CA MET A 318 -12.81 31.19 -3.98
C MET A 318 -14.12 31.35 -4.76
N LEU A 319 -14.22 30.76 -5.94
CA LEU A 319 -15.47 30.72 -6.72
C LEU A 319 -15.87 29.27 -6.98
N THR A 320 -17.02 28.87 -6.46
CA THR A 320 -17.65 27.58 -6.74
C THR A 320 -18.99 27.79 -7.44
N ILE A 321 -19.19 27.15 -8.58
CA ILE A 321 -20.43 27.19 -9.35
C ILE A 321 -20.83 25.75 -9.65
N HIS A 322 -21.88 25.26 -9.02
CA HIS A 322 -22.29 23.88 -9.23
C HIS A 322 -23.79 23.62 -9.18
N TYR A 323 -24.24 22.57 -9.87
CA TYR A 323 -25.65 22.17 -9.90
C TYR A 323 -26.59 23.31 -10.33
N THR A 324 -26.17 24.12 -11.31
CA THR A 324 -27.03 25.18 -11.90
C THR A 324 -27.78 24.63 -13.11
N GLY A 325 -29.11 24.61 -13.02
CA GLY A 325 -29.99 23.95 -14.00
C GLY A 325 -30.38 24.83 -15.19
N THR A 326 -30.29 26.15 -15.05
CA THR A 326 -30.84 27.12 -16.01
C THR A 326 -29.81 28.11 -16.56
N ILE A 327 -28.68 28.29 -15.87
CA ILE A 327 -27.63 29.23 -16.26
C ILE A 327 -26.89 28.70 -17.48
N THR A 328 -26.93 29.44 -18.58
CA THR A 328 -26.23 29.08 -19.84
C THR A 328 -24.90 29.80 -20.03
N ALA A 329 -24.68 30.90 -19.32
CA ALA A 329 -23.45 31.69 -19.30
C ALA A 329 -23.31 32.38 -17.94
N LEU A 330 -22.10 32.78 -17.56
CA LEU A 330 -21.77 33.39 -16.27
C LEU A 330 -21.86 34.92 -16.30
N THR A 331 -22.69 35.46 -17.19
CA THR A 331 -22.91 36.90 -17.36
C THR A 331 -23.36 37.52 -16.04
N GLY A 332 -22.62 38.54 -15.61
CA GLY A 332 -22.75 39.13 -14.27
C GLY A 332 -21.41 39.17 -13.55
N LEU A 333 -20.52 38.20 -13.81
CA LEU A 333 -19.17 38.15 -13.24
C LEU A 333 -18.11 38.89 -14.06
N ASN A 334 -18.51 39.69 -15.06
CA ASN A 334 -17.63 40.24 -16.09
C ASN A 334 -16.44 41.07 -15.58
N ASN A 335 -16.57 41.68 -14.40
CA ASN A 335 -15.53 42.50 -13.79
C ASN A 335 -14.62 41.72 -12.84
N LEU A 336 -14.92 40.44 -12.58
CA LEU A 336 -14.11 39.58 -11.73
C LEU A 336 -12.75 39.34 -12.40
N SER A 337 -11.69 39.89 -11.80
CA SER A 337 -10.32 39.78 -12.31
C SER A 337 -9.45 38.81 -11.53
N THR A 338 -9.79 38.57 -10.26
CA THR A 338 -8.95 37.83 -9.32
C THR A 338 -9.76 36.83 -8.49
N ILE A 339 -9.29 35.59 -8.46
CA ILE A 339 -9.72 34.55 -7.52
C ILE A 339 -8.50 34.17 -6.69
N ASP A 340 -8.53 34.40 -5.38
CA ASP A 340 -7.36 34.16 -4.52
C ASP A 340 -7.04 32.66 -4.34
N GLY A 341 -8.06 31.82 -4.45
CA GLY A 341 -7.98 30.36 -4.32
C GLY A 341 -8.49 29.64 -5.56
N MET A 342 -9.33 28.62 -5.33
CA MET A 342 -9.83 27.74 -6.39
C MET A 342 -10.97 28.38 -7.21
N LEU A 343 -10.95 28.12 -8.51
CA LEU A 343 -12.12 28.23 -9.38
C LEU A 343 -12.66 26.83 -9.65
N ASP A 344 -13.89 26.55 -9.25
CA ASP A 344 -14.54 25.24 -9.44
C ASP A 344 -15.91 25.41 -10.11
N ILE A 345 -16.00 24.97 -11.37
CA ILE A 345 -17.22 25.00 -12.18
C ILE A 345 -17.60 23.55 -12.46
N ASN A 346 -18.54 23.02 -11.68
CA ASN A 346 -18.83 21.59 -11.67
C ASN A 346 -20.32 21.28 -11.81
N GLU A 347 -20.71 20.25 -12.56
CA GLU A 347 -22.11 19.77 -12.62
C GLU A 347 -23.12 20.84 -13.07
N ASN A 348 -22.81 21.63 -14.11
CA ASN A 348 -23.72 22.63 -14.68
C ASN A 348 -24.19 22.18 -16.07
N PRO A 349 -25.25 21.36 -16.17
CA PRO A 349 -25.64 20.70 -17.42
C PRO A 349 -26.15 21.65 -18.51
N SER A 350 -26.56 22.87 -18.15
CA SER A 350 -27.07 23.87 -19.11
C SER A 350 -26.01 24.91 -19.50
N LEU A 351 -24.84 24.91 -18.86
CA LEU A 351 -23.79 25.90 -19.10
C LEU A 351 -23.16 25.66 -20.48
N VAL A 352 -23.25 26.65 -21.37
CA VAL A 352 -22.78 26.57 -22.76
C VAL A 352 -21.43 27.26 -22.94
N SER A 353 -21.18 28.34 -22.21
CA SER A 353 -19.91 29.08 -22.25
C SER A 353 -19.54 29.61 -20.87
N LEU A 354 -18.26 29.95 -20.71
CA LEU A 354 -17.76 30.70 -19.55
C LEU A 354 -17.86 32.22 -19.73
N GLU A 355 -18.65 32.68 -20.70
CA GLU A 355 -18.86 34.12 -20.93
C GLU A 355 -19.33 34.78 -19.63
N GLY A 356 -18.61 35.82 -19.22
CA GLY A 356 -18.72 36.37 -17.86
C GLY A 356 -17.42 36.27 -17.08
N LEU A 357 -16.53 35.34 -17.42
CA LEU A 357 -15.21 35.20 -16.78
C LEU A 357 -14.06 35.84 -17.57
N ASN A 358 -14.37 36.57 -18.65
CA ASN A 358 -13.40 37.21 -19.55
C ASN A 358 -12.38 38.13 -18.85
N GLY A 359 -12.75 38.68 -17.69
CA GLY A 359 -11.91 39.56 -16.90
C GLY A 359 -10.87 38.84 -16.05
N ILE A 360 -10.98 37.52 -15.85
CA ILE A 360 -10.11 36.78 -14.94
C ILE A 360 -8.68 36.79 -15.48
N THR A 361 -7.78 37.28 -14.65
CA THR A 361 -6.34 37.24 -14.90
C THR A 361 -5.59 36.36 -13.92
N THR A 362 -6.14 36.13 -12.73
CA THR A 362 -5.42 35.44 -11.65
C THR A 362 -6.33 34.43 -10.95
N ILE A 363 -5.83 33.20 -10.83
CA ILE A 363 -6.39 32.13 -9.99
C ILE A 363 -5.25 31.65 -9.09
N GLY A 364 -5.33 31.92 -7.79
CA GLY A 364 -4.27 31.54 -6.84
C GLY A 364 -4.28 30.07 -6.43
N GLY A 365 -5.30 29.31 -6.84
CA GLY A 365 -5.43 27.88 -6.60
C GLY A 365 -5.64 27.05 -7.87
N LYS A 366 -6.37 25.93 -7.72
CA LYS A 366 -6.66 25.00 -8.80
C LYS A 366 -7.78 25.52 -9.71
N LEU A 367 -7.67 25.27 -11.01
CA LEU A 367 -8.74 25.47 -12.00
C LEU A 367 -9.45 24.13 -12.26
N ASN A 368 -10.70 24.01 -11.83
CA ASN A 368 -11.56 22.86 -12.06
C ASN A 368 -12.73 23.25 -12.95
N ILE A 369 -12.90 22.54 -14.07
CA ILE A 369 -14.05 22.67 -14.97
C ILE A 369 -14.53 21.26 -15.27
N ASN A 370 -15.56 20.80 -14.56
CA ASN A 370 -15.96 19.40 -14.56
C ASN A 370 -17.46 19.21 -14.84
N ASN A 371 -17.83 18.15 -15.57
CA ASN A 371 -19.22 17.71 -15.75
C ASN A 371 -20.17 18.84 -16.23
N ASN A 372 -19.71 19.69 -17.15
CA ASN A 372 -20.53 20.71 -17.80
C ASN A 372 -20.80 20.26 -19.25
N ASP A 373 -21.75 19.32 -19.42
CA ASP A 373 -21.95 18.58 -20.67
C ASP A 373 -22.15 19.44 -21.93
N GLN A 374 -22.74 20.64 -21.78
CA GLN A 374 -23.03 21.56 -22.89
C GLN A 374 -21.94 22.63 -23.09
N LEU A 375 -20.90 22.67 -22.25
CA LEU A 375 -19.85 23.68 -22.30
C LEU A 375 -19.03 23.49 -23.58
N ALA A 376 -19.15 24.43 -24.51
CA ALA A 376 -18.59 24.32 -25.85
C ALA A 376 -17.15 24.83 -25.95
N ASP A 377 -16.81 25.84 -25.16
CA ASP A 377 -15.52 26.51 -25.14
C ASP A 377 -15.18 27.07 -23.74
N ILE A 378 -13.90 27.41 -23.56
CA ILE A 378 -13.36 28.07 -22.37
C ILE A 378 -12.56 29.32 -22.75
N GLU A 379 -12.85 29.92 -23.92
CA GLU A 379 -12.09 31.06 -24.47
C GLU A 379 -12.13 32.28 -23.54
N ALA A 380 -13.16 32.39 -22.69
CA ALA A 380 -13.25 33.43 -21.67
C ALA A 380 -12.07 33.43 -20.67
N LEU A 381 -11.23 32.40 -20.64
CA LEU A 381 -10.05 32.33 -19.78
C LEU A 381 -8.77 32.86 -20.44
N GLU A 382 -8.84 33.42 -21.65
CA GLU A 382 -7.68 33.85 -22.47
C GLU A 382 -6.69 34.81 -21.78
N ASN A 383 -7.14 35.51 -20.73
CA ASN A 383 -6.36 36.52 -20.00
C ASN A 383 -5.65 35.98 -18.75
N LEU A 384 -5.73 34.67 -18.49
CA LEU A 384 -5.07 34.04 -17.34
C LEU A 384 -3.56 34.26 -17.35
N ARG A 385 -3.00 34.53 -16.17
CA ARG A 385 -1.56 34.56 -15.94
C ARG A 385 -0.92 33.19 -16.18
N PRO A 386 0.39 33.14 -16.47
CA PRO A 386 1.04 31.91 -16.95
C PRO A 386 1.14 30.74 -15.98
N ASP A 387 0.98 30.97 -14.67
CA ASP A 387 1.21 29.95 -13.64
C ASP A 387 -0.07 29.67 -12.85
N ILE A 388 -0.42 28.37 -12.71
CA ILE A 388 -1.55 27.90 -11.91
C ILE A 388 -1.14 26.73 -11.01
N THR A 389 -1.87 26.50 -9.91
CA THR A 389 -1.56 25.41 -8.97
C THR A 389 -1.98 24.04 -9.46
N GLY A 390 -2.93 23.96 -10.39
CA GLY A 390 -3.42 22.69 -10.93
C GLY A 390 -4.54 22.89 -11.93
N LEU A 391 -4.73 21.90 -12.81
CA LEU A 391 -5.74 21.94 -13.87
C LEU A 391 -6.55 20.64 -13.85
N ASP A 392 -7.87 20.74 -13.92
CA ASP A 392 -8.76 19.58 -13.94
C ASP A 392 -9.96 19.84 -14.84
N ILE A 393 -9.94 19.23 -16.02
CA ILE A 393 -10.96 19.38 -17.06
C ILE A 393 -11.54 18.00 -17.36
N ARG A 394 -12.74 17.73 -16.86
CA ARG A 394 -13.35 16.40 -17.00
C ARG A 394 -14.82 16.43 -17.38
N GLY A 395 -15.28 15.45 -18.15
CA GLY A 395 -16.70 15.25 -18.41
C GLY A 395 -17.39 16.42 -19.14
N ASN A 396 -16.65 17.29 -19.82
CA ASN A 396 -17.21 18.37 -20.64
C ASN A 396 -17.37 17.87 -22.08
N ASN A 397 -18.43 17.10 -22.34
CA ASN A 397 -18.59 16.36 -23.59
C ASN A 397 -18.66 17.24 -24.85
N ALA A 398 -19.18 18.46 -24.74
CA ALA A 398 -19.25 19.42 -25.85
C ALA A 398 -17.95 20.22 -26.08
N LEU A 399 -16.99 20.19 -25.14
CA LEU A 399 -15.76 20.98 -25.20
C LEU A 399 -14.81 20.42 -26.26
N LYS A 400 -14.46 21.25 -27.25
CA LYS A 400 -13.68 20.82 -28.43
C LYS A 400 -12.19 21.15 -28.35
N SER A 401 -11.82 22.10 -27.52
CA SER A 401 -10.44 22.60 -27.42
C SER A 401 -10.20 23.22 -26.04
N LEU A 402 -8.93 23.38 -25.69
CA LEU A 402 -8.48 24.10 -24.50
C LEU A 402 -8.06 25.55 -24.80
N SER A 403 -8.36 26.06 -26.01
CA SER A 403 -8.18 27.47 -26.35
C SER A 403 -8.84 28.37 -25.31
N GLY A 404 -8.10 29.38 -24.86
CA GLY A 404 -8.36 30.11 -23.63
C GLY A 404 -7.31 29.84 -22.55
N LEU A 405 -6.60 28.72 -22.60
CA LEU A 405 -5.47 28.43 -21.71
C LEU A 405 -4.10 28.76 -22.31
N ASP A 406 -4.07 29.45 -23.45
CA ASP A 406 -2.86 29.68 -24.27
C ASP A 406 -1.72 30.39 -23.52
N GLN A 407 -2.02 31.12 -22.45
CA GLN A 407 -1.01 31.82 -21.66
C GLN A 407 -0.33 30.93 -20.61
N ILE A 408 -0.90 29.77 -20.28
CA ILE A 408 -0.37 28.90 -19.24
C ILE A 408 0.97 28.30 -19.70
N THR A 409 2.01 28.56 -18.91
CA THR A 409 3.37 28.01 -19.10
C THR A 409 3.73 26.98 -18.03
N SER A 410 3.13 27.07 -16.83
CA SER A 410 3.50 26.19 -15.71
C SER A 410 2.28 25.76 -14.89
N ILE A 411 2.27 24.49 -14.49
CA ILE A 411 1.31 23.94 -13.54
C ILE A 411 2.07 23.36 -12.34
N HIS A 412 1.89 23.94 -11.15
CA HIS A 412 2.66 23.54 -9.95
C HIS A 412 2.15 22.28 -9.23
N GLY A 413 1.04 21.74 -9.70
CA GLY A 413 0.44 20.51 -9.19
C GLY A 413 0.04 19.60 -10.33
N ASP A 414 -1.10 18.93 -10.19
CA ASP A 414 -1.54 17.97 -11.18
C ASP A 414 -2.35 18.61 -12.31
N CYS A 415 -2.26 17.99 -13.49
CA CYS A 415 -3.06 18.26 -14.67
C CYS A 415 -3.88 17.01 -15.04
N TYR A 416 -5.21 17.09 -14.95
CA TYR A 416 -6.13 16.01 -15.30
C TYR A 416 -7.02 16.44 -16.46
N ILE A 417 -7.03 15.65 -17.53
CA ILE A 417 -7.91 15.82 -18.70
C ILE A 417 -8.63 14.50 -18.92
N SER A 418 -9.96 14.47 -18.72
CA SER A 418 -10.71 13.21 -18.74
C SER A 418 -12.08 13.29 -19.41
N GLY A 419 -12.45 12.29 -20.22
CA GLY A 419 -13.85 12.11 -20.63
C GLY A 419 -14.44 13.28 -21.41
N THR A 420 -13.61 13.99 -22.18
CA THR A 420 -14.01 15.06 -23.09
C THR A 420 -13.97 14.52 -24.53
N GLN A 421 -15.12 14.02 -25.00
CA GLN A 421 -15.17 13.13 -26.16
C GLN A 421 -14.73 13.78 -27.49
N SER A 422 -14.70 15.11 -27.60
CA SER A 422 -14.38 15.83 -28.85
C SER A 422 -13.15 16.75 -28.74
N ILE A 423 -12.32 16.57 -27.71
CA ILE A 423 -11.26 17.51 -27.36
C ILE A 423 -10.02 17.41 -28.26
N ASN A 424 -9.37 18.54 -28.48
CA ASN A 424 -7.95 18.64 -28.77
C ASN A 424 -7.24 19.46 -27.67
N LEU A 425 -5.92 19.33 -27.56
CA LEU A 425 -5.16 20.02 -26.51
C LEU A 425 -4.62 21.40 -26.98
N ALA A 426 -5.11 21.93 -28.11
CA ALA A 426 -4.78 23.29 -28.50
C ALA A 426 -5.21 24.25 -27.39
N GLY A 427 -4.37 25.22 -27.05
CA GLY A 427 -4.46 26.00 -25.82
C GLY A 427 -3.39 25.65 -24.79
N LEU A 428 -2.76 24.46 -24.86
CA LEU A 428 -1.64 24.11 -24.00
C LEU A 428 -0.26 24.31 -24.64
N THR A 429 -0.20 24.86 -25.86
CA THR A 429 1.04 24.91 -26.66
C THR A 429 2.21 25.61 -25.96
N ASN A 430 1.96 26.53 -25.02
CA ASN A 430 3.01 27.22 -24.27
C ASN A 430 3.38 26.54 -22.94
N LEU A 431 2.68 25.46 -22.57
CA LEU A 431 2.91 24.70 -21.36
C LEU A 431 4.30 24.06 -21.39
N ALA A 432 5.17 24.50 -20.50
CA ALA A 432 6.55 24.05 -20.39
C ALA A 432 6.76 23.06 -19.25
N THR A 433 6.09 23.24 -18.11
CA THR A 433 6.29 22.40 -16.92
C THR A 433 5.00 22.02 -16.21
N ILE A 434 4.97 20.78 -15.70
CA ILE A 434 3.98 20.29 -14.75
C ILE A 434 4.76 19.67 -13.59
N ASP A 435 4.69 20.24 -12.38
CA ASP A 435 5.47 19.71 -11.25
C ASP A 435 4.89 18.38 -10.73
N GLY A 436 3.56 18.19 -10.88
CA GLY A 436 2.84 16.99 -10.48
C GLY A 436 2.61 15.98 -11.61
N ILE A 437 1.41 15.41 -11.64
CA ILE A 437 1.01 14.35 -12.57
C ILE A 437 0.29 14.94 -13.78
N LEU A 438 0.70 14.58 -15.00
CA LEU A 438 -0.14 14.74 -16.19
C LEU A 438 -0.92 13.45 -16.46
N THR A 439 -2.26 13.53 -16.35
CA THR A 439 -3.17 12.43 -16.69
C THR A 439 -4.09 12.83 -17.83
N ILE A 440 -4.02 12.10 -18.94
CA ILE A 440 -4.94 12.21 -20.07
C ILE A 440 -5.66 10.88 -20.21
N ILE A 441 -6.97 10.88 -19.94
CA ILE A 441 -7.76 9.65 -19.88
C ILE A 441 -9.09 9.71 -20.61
N SER A 442 -9.46 8.64 -21.31
CA SER A 442 -10.78 8.52 -21.95
C SER A 442 -11.13 9.66 -22.92
N CYS A 443 -10.12 10.29 -23.53
CA CYS A 443 -10.27 11.35 -24.53
C CYS A 443 -10.25 10.72 -25.94
N ASN A 444 -11.23 9.87 -26.22
CA ASN A 444 -11.23 8.98 -27.39
C ASN A 444 -11.22 9.67 -28.76
N SER A 445 -11.39 10.99 -28.88
CA SER A 445 -11.19 11.69 -30.16
C SER A 445 -9.73 12.06 -30.44
N LEU A 446 -8.86 12.06 -29.43
CA LEU A 446 -7.45 12.34 -29.60
C LEU A 446 -6.82 11.24 -30.46
N THR A 447 -6.31 11.65 -31.61
CA THR A 447 -5.43 10.83 -32.46
C THR A 447 -3.97 11.20 -32.25
N ARG A 448 -3.73 12.42 -31.74
CA ARG A 448 -2.42 13.02 -31.45
C ARG A 448 -2.50 13.87 -30.18
N LEU A 449 -1.37 14.20 -29.58
CA LEU A 449 -1.26 15.06 -28.39
C LEU A 449 -0.84 16.51 -28.71
N ASP A 450 -1.27 17.04 -29.86
CA ASP A 450 -0.94 18.39 -30.30
C ASP A 450 -1.39 19.44 -29.28
N GLY A 451 -0.50 20.38 -28.98
CA GLY A 451 -0.62 21.30 -27.85
C GLY A 451 0.34 20.98 -26.71
N LEU A 452 1.05 19.84 -26.71
CA LEU A 452 2.07 19.50 -25.70
C LEU A 452 3.52 19.60 -26.19
N GLU A 453 3.75 20.21 -27.36
CA GLU A 453 5.05 20.21 -28.05
C GLU A 453 6.17 20.88 -27.26
N ASN A 454 5.84 21.84 -26.40
CA ASN A 454 6.79 22.58 -25.57
C ASN A 454 6.92 22.02 -24.15
N LEU A 455 6.17 20.97 -23.80
CA LEU A 455 6.22 20.37 -22.47
C LEU A 455 7.59 19.73 -22.26
N ALA A 456 8.40 20.34 -21.40
CA ALA A 456 9.78 19.94 -21.15
C ALA A 456 9.94 19.05 -19.90
N SER A 457 9.07 19.24 -18.90
CA SER A 457 9.15 18.55 -17.61
C SER A 457 7.79 18.15 -17.07
N VAL A 458 7.69 16.92 -16.55
CA VAL A 458 6.54 16.42 -15.79
C VAL A 458 7.00 15.49 -14.67
N GLY A 459 6.34 15.49 -13.51
CA GLY A 459 6.64 14.57 -12.41
C GLY A 459 6.24 13.12 -12.73
N GLU A 460 4.99 12.92 -13.15
CA GLU A 460 4.48 11.62 -13.63
C GLU A 460 3.64 11.79 -14.90
N LEU A 461 3.71 10.82 -15.81
CA LEU A 461 2.94 10.83 -17.06
C LEU A 461 2.01 9.61 -17.13
N LYS A 462 0.71 9.86 -17.32
CA LYS A 462 -0.34 8.84 -17.44
C LYS A 462 -1.20 9.10 -18.68
N ILE A 463 -1.07 8.25 -19.70
CA ILE A 463 -1.89 8.27 -20.91
C ILE A 463 -2.73 7.00 -20.91
N LEU A 464 -4.03 7.15 -20.64
CA LEU A 464 -4.90 6.02 -20.27
C LEU A 464 -6.16 5.97 -21.14
N SER A 465 -6.55 4.82 -21.67
CA SER A 465 -7.87 4.65 -22.31
C SER A 465 -8.16 5.65 -23.45
N ASN A 466 -7.16 6.12 -24.19
CA ASN A 466 -7.34 6.99 -25.37
C ASN A 466 -7.27 6.12 -26.63
N THR A 467 -8.34 5.37 -26.89
CA THR A 467 -8.33 4.23 -27.82
C THR A 467 -7.97 4.58 -29.28
N ASN A 468 -8.19 5.83 -29.72
CA ASN A 468 -7.83 6.31 -31.07
C ASN A 468 -6.47 7.03 -31.13
N LEU A 469 -5.78 7.19 -29.99
CA LEU A 469 -4.48 7.85 -29.95
C LEU A 469 -3.44 6.95 -30.62
N SER A 470 -2.82 7.46 -31.68
CA SER A 470 -1.80 6.72 -32.45
C SER A 470 -0.46 7.43 -32.51
N ASP A 471 -0.42 8.74 -32.23
CA ASP A 471 0.75 9.59 -32.37
C ASP A 471 1.02 10.38 -31.07
N MET A 472 2.14 10.09 -30.42
CA MET A 472 2.59 10.80 -29.21
C MET A 472 3.81 11.71 -29.47
N THR A 473 4.16 11.98 -30.72
CA THR A 473 5.38 12.74 -31.07
C THR A 473 5.42 14.16 -30.51
N ALA A 474 4.26 14.74 -30.18
CA ALA A 474 4.18 16.01 -29.45
C ALA A 474 4.92 15.97 -28.10
N LEU A 475 5.09 14.80 -27.48
CA LEU A 475 5.83 14.65 -26.22
C LEU A 475 7.36 14.70 -26.40
N ALA A 476 7.89 14.85 -27.62
CA ALA A 476 9.33 14.87 -27.88
C ALA A 476 10.09 16.00 -27.15
N GLY A 477 9.39 17.01 -26.64
CA GLY A 477 9.95 18.06 -25.78
C GLY A 477 10.32 17.58 -24.37
N LEU A 478 9.75 16.46 -23.90
CA LEU A 478 9.99 15.93 -22.56
C LEU A 478 11.44 15.46 -22.43
N THR A 479 12.19 16.19 -21.61
CA THR A 479 13.64 15.99 -21.39
C THR A 479 14.02 15.81 -19.94
N SER A 480 13.09 16.00 -19.00
CA SER A 480 13.29 15.73 -17.58
C SER A 480 13.29 14.24 -17.25
N SER A 481 13.63 13.91 -16.00
CA SER A 481 13.32 12.60 -15.44
C SER A 481 11.84 12.55 -15.09
N ILE A 482 11.27 11.35 -15.14
CA ILE A 482 9.90 11.05 -14.71
C ILE A 482 9.97 9.99 -13.62
N ASP A 483 9.19 10.15 -12.56
CA ASP A 483 9.04 9.09 -11.55
C ASP A 483 8.25 7.91 -12.12
N THR A 484 7.01 8.15 -12.58
CA THR A 484 6.14 7.10 -13.08
C THR A 484 5.65 7.40 -14.50
N LEU A 485 5.88 6.46 -15.42
CA LEU A 485 5.35 6.45 -16.78
C LEU A 485 4.30 5.34 -16.93
N THR A 486 3.06 5.71 -17.24
CA THR A 486 1.96 4.77 -17.49
C THR A 486 1.33 5.04 -18.86
N ILE A 487 1.41 4.05 -19.75
CA ILE A 487 0.71 4.01 -21.04
C ILE A 487 -0.20 2.78 -21.01
N ASP A 488 -1.50 2.99 -20.80
CA ASP A 488 -2.47 1.91 -20.56
C ASP A 488 -3.70 2.04 -21.45
N ASN A 489 -4.14 0.96 -22.09
CA ASN A 489 -5.41 0.89 -22.84
C ASN A 489 -5.48 1.91 -24.00
N ASN A 490 -4.39 2.09 -24.75
CA ASN A 490 -4.35 2.96 -25.94
C ASN A 490 -4.13 2.11 -27.20
N ASN A 491 -5.18 1.43 -27.63
CA ASN A 491 -5.11 0.33 -28.60
C ASN A 491 -4.63 0.72 -30.01
N SER A 492 -4.54 2.02 -30.33
CA SER A 492 -4.05 2.52 -31.63
C SER A 492 -2.57 2.94 -31.62
N ILE A 493 -1.88 2.90 -30.48
CA ILE A 493 -0.45 3.27 -30.38
C ILE A 493 0.41 2.14 -30.95
N GLU A 494 1.08 2.38 -32.07
CA GLU A 494 2.02 1.41 -32.67
C GLU A 494 3.46 1.54 -32.14
N THR A 495 3.85 2.75 -31.71
CA THR A 495 5.19 3.06 -31.19
C THR A 495 5.12 4.10 -30.06
N LEU A 496 6.17 4.17 -29.25
CA LEU A 496 6.30 5.17 -28.18
C LEU A 496 7.10 6.41 -28.63
N GLU A 497 7.14 6.70 -29.93
CA GLU A 497 7.80 7.90 -30.46
C GLU A 497 7.22 9.16 -29.80
N GLY A 498 8.12 10.04 -29.36
CA GLY A 498 7.83 11.15 -28.45
C GLY A 498 8.55 10.99 -27.10
N LEU A 499 8.79 9.77 -26.62
CA LEU A 499 9.39 9.55 -25.30
C LEU A 499 10.92 9.36 -25.30
N GLN A 500 11.56 9.41 -26.47
CA GLN A 500 12.99 9.08 -26.61
C GLN A 500 13.97 10.04 -25.93
N ASN A 501 13.51 11.25 -25.58
CA ASN A 501 14.35 12.32 -25.04
C ASN A 501 14.32 12.41 -23.51
N LEU A 502 13.54 11.55 -22.84
CA LEU A 502 13.48 11.49 -21.37
C LEU A 502 14.88 11.25 -20.78
N SER A 503 15.23 12.00 -19.73
CA SER A 503 16.55 11.84 -19.10
C SER A 503 16.65 10.60 -18.22
N SER A 504 15.54 10.16 -17.62
CA SER A 504 15.41 8.86 -16.96
C SER A 504 13.96 8.53 -16.58
N ILE A 505 13.69 7.25 -16.32
CA ILE A 505 12.48 6.77 -15.62
C ILE A 505 12.93 6.23 -14.26
N ASP A 506 12.53 6.86 -13.16
CA ASP A 506 13.13 6.65 -11.84
C ASP A 506 12.31 5.79 -10.89
N GLY A 507 10.99 5.66 -11.09
CA GLY A 507 10.07 5.01 -10.16
C GLY A 507 9.38 3.78 -10.74
N ARG A 508 8.47 3.95 -11.71
CA ARG A 508 7.70 2.84 -12.31
C ARG A 508 7.49 2.99 -13.82
N LEU A 509 7.54 1.88 -14.54
CA LEU A 509 7.18 1.80 -15.95
C LEU A 509 6.03 0.82 -16.14
N PHE A 510 4.88 1.32 -16.59
CA PHE A 510 3.69 0.53 -16.88
C PHE A 510 3.28 0.74 -18.34
N ILE A 511 3.36 -0.33 -19.13
CA ILE A 511 2.94 -0.34 -20.54
C ILE A 511 1.98 -1.50 -20.68
N ARG A 512 0.68 -1.20 -20.65
CA ARG A 512 -0.37 -2.21 -20.56
C ARG A 512 -1.48 -2.04 -21.58
N ASN A 513 -2.10 -3.12 -22.04
CA ASN A 513 -3.32 -3.07 -22.88
C ASN A 513 -3.16 -2.17 -24.14
N ASN A 514 -1.98 -2.14 -24.77
CA ASN A 514 -1.77 -1.37 -26.01
C ASN A 514 -1.65 -2.33 -27.19
N ASP A 515 -2.80 -2.85 -27.66
CA ASP A 515 -2.88 -3.96 -28.61
C ASP A 515 -2.05 -3.77 -29.89
N ALA A 516 -1.93 -2.55 -30.41
CA ALA A 516 -1.17 -2.24 -31.63
C ALA A 516 0.34 -2.02 -31.40
N LEU A 517 0.81 -1.95 -30.15
CA LEU A 517 2.19 -1.58 -29.84
C LEU A 517 3.16 -2.67 -30.30
N LEU A 518 4.06 -2.32 -31.23
CA LEU A 518 4.94 -3.29 -31.88
C LEU A 518 6.24 -3.54 -31.10
N ASN A 519 6.80 -2.49 -30.48
CA ASN A 519 8.06 -2.52 -29.74
C ASN A 519 8.21 -1.31 -28.82
N LEU A 520 9.24 -1.31 -27.97
CA LEU A 520 9.54 -0.25 -27.01
C LEU A 520 10.71 0.64 -27.46
N SER A 521 11.08 0.63 -28.74
CA SER A 521 12.42 1.06 -29.19
C SER A 521 12.72 2.52 -28.91
N SER A 522 11.70 3.36 -28.83
CA SER A 522 11.82 4.76 -28.41
C SER A 522 12.44 4.93 -27.02
N LEU A 523 12.35 3.92 -26.15
CA LEU A 523 12.98 3.94 -24.82
C LEU A 523 14.45 3.49 -24.81
N SER A 524 15.03 3.10 -25.95
CA SER A 524 16.37 2.50 -26.00
C SER A 524 17.50 3.43 -25.54
N SER A 525 17.29 4.76 -25.56
CA SER A 525 18.24 5.75 -25.02
C SER A 525 17.89 6.22 -23.61
N VAL A 526 16.71 5.86 -23.11
CA VAL A 526 16.19 6.34 -21.83
C VAL A 526 16.80 5.52 -20.70
N PRO A 527 17.57 6.13 -19.77
CA PRO A 527 18.08 5.46 -18.59
C PRO A 527 16.96 5.07 -17.62
N PHE A 528 17.13 3.94 -16.93
CA PHE A 528 16.32 3.58 -15.77
C PHE A 528 17.05 4.00 -14.50
N GLY A 529 16.40 4.79 -13.65
CA GLY A 529 16.96 5.27 -12.40
C GLY A 529 17.14 4.15 -11.37
N ASN A 530 18.02 4.39 -10.38
CA ASN A 530 18.33 3.39 -9.34
C ASN A 530 17.14 3.09 -8.42
N ASN A 531 16.12 3.94 -8.40
CA ASN A 531 14.95 3.82 -7.54
C ASN A 531 13.78 3.10 -8.23
N ILE A 532 13.97 2.57 -9.45
CA ILE A 532 12.91 1.89 -10.16
C ILE A 532 12.43 0.70 -9.33
N ARG A 533 11.12 0.61 -9.12
CA ARG A 533 10.48 -0.35 -8.21
C ARG A 533 9.69 -1.42 -8.95
N SER A 534 9.18 -1.08 -10.14
CA SER A 534 8.39 -2.01 -10.93
C SER A 534 8.40 -1.63 -12.42
N ILE A 535 8.54 -2.64 -13.25
CA ILE A 535 8.35 -2.59 -14.70
C ILE A 535 7.30 -3.62 -15.06
N SER A 536 6.28 -3.21 -15.81
CA SER A 536 5.17 -4.07 -16.19
C SER A 536 4.85 -3.82 -17.66
N ILE A 537 5.11 -4.84 -18.47
CA ILE A 537 4.83 -4.89 -19.90
C ILE A 537 3.76 -5.96 -20.08
N GLU A 538 2.49 -5.55 -20.08
CA GLU A 538 1.37 -6.49 -19.95
C GLU A 538 0.31 -6.31 -21.03
N GLU A 539 -0.29 -7.39 -21.52
CA GLU A 539 -1.44 -7.32 -22.44
C GLU A 539 -1.17 -6.43 -23.68
N ASN A 540 0.01 -6.54 -24.31
CA ASN A 540 0.32 -5.84 -25.56
C ASN A 540 0.38 -6.86 -26.71
N ASP A 541 -0.77 -7.12 -27.32
CA ASP A 541 -0.97 -8.24 -28.25
C ASP A 541 -0.01 -8.28 -29.44
N ALA A 542 0.30 -7.12 -30.05
CA ALA A 542 1.20 -7.02 -31.20
C ALA A 542 2.68 -6.87 -30.83
N LEU A 543 3.04 -6.84 -29.54
CA LEU A 543 4.40 -6.59 -29.09
C LEU A 543 5.32 -7.76 -29.45
N VAL A 544 6.28 -7.54 -30.35
CA VAL A 544 7.17 -8.61 -30.84
C VAL A 544 8.56 -8.61 -30.18
N SER A 545 8.96 -7.50 -29.55
CA SER A 545 10.27 -7.31 -28.93
C SER A 545 10.22 -6.31 -27.77
N LEU A 546 11.10 -6.51 -26.79
CA LEU A 546 11.33 -5.62 -25.65
C LEU A 546 12.43 -4.59 -25.93
N GLN A 547 12.83 -4.41 -27.21
CA GLN A 547 13.84 -3.45 -27.61
C GLN A 547 13.46 -2.09 -27.08
N GLY A 548 14.27 -1.56 -26.16
CA GLY A 548 13.91 -0.42 -25.32
C GLY A 548 14.31 -0.65 -23.86
N LEU A 549 14.21 -1.90 -23.39
CA LEU A 549 14.67 -2.33 -22.07
C LEU A 549 16.15 -2.71 -22.03
N ASN A 550 16.88 -2.54 -23.14
CA ASN A 550 18.30 -2.90 -23.27
C ASN A 550 19.22 -2.25 -22.23
N ASN A 551 18.89 -1.06 -21.71
CA ASN A 551 19.69 -0.39 -20.69
C ASN A 551 19.27 -0.74 -19.26
N LEU A 552 18.31 -1.64 -19.10
CA LEU A 552 17.83 -2.07 -17.80
C LEU A 552 18.96 -2.81 -17.06
N LYS A 553 19.26 -2.32 -15.85
CA LYS A 553 20.32 -2.88 -14.98
C LYS A 553 19.70 -3.60 -13.80
N SER A 554 20.46 -4.50 -13.21
CA SER A 554 20.12 -5.15 -11.94
C SER A 554 19.66 -4.16 -10.86
N GLY A 555 18.65 -4.53 -10.08
CA GLY A 555 18.10 -3.66 -9.03
C GLY A 555 17.00 -4.32 -8.20
N SER A 556 16.38 -3.51 -7.33
CA SER A 556 15.32 -3.93 -6.40
C SER A 556 13.92 -3.73 -6.94
N TYR A 557 13.61 -4.37 -8.05
CA TYR A 557 12.30 -4.24 -8.69
C TYR A 557 11.75 -5.56 -9.20
N PHE A 558 10.44 -5.54 -9.43
CA PHE A 558 9.72 -6.62 -10.11
C PHE A 558 9.57 -6.29 -11.59
N LEU A 559 10.00 -7.21 -12.45
CA LEU A 559 9.79 -7.17 -13.89
C LEU A 559 8.67 -8.14 -14.28
N SER A 560 7.52 -7.60 -14.66
CA SER A 560 6.37 -8.35 -15.13
C SER A 560 6.26 -8.27 -16.64
N ILE A 561 6.23 -9.41 -17.31
CA ILE A 561 6.02 -9.57 -18.75
C ILE A 561 4.86 -10.56 -18.90
N SER A 562 3.63 -10.05 -19.07
CA SER A 562 2.42 -10.87 -19.08
C SER A 562 1.56 -10.63 -20.31
N GLY A 563 0.91 -11.64 -20.88
CA GLY A 563 -0.08 -11.42 -21.94
C GLY A 563 0.49 -10.72 -23.18
N ASN A 564 1.72 -11.06 -23.57
CA ASN A 564 2.33 -10.55 -24.82
C ASN A 564 2.47 -11.72 -25.80
N PRO A 565 1.38 -12.19 -26.42
CA PRO A 565 1.38 -13.43 -27.21
C PRO A 565 2.28 -13.38 -28.45
N SER A 566 2.56 -12.20 -29.00
CA SER A 566 3.45 -12.02 -30.16
C SER A 566 4.94 -11.89 -29.79
N LEU A 567 5.28 -11.82 -28.50
CA LEU A 567 6.65 -11.63 -28.06
C LEU A 567 7.45 -12.91 -28.30
N THR A 568 8.53 -12.82 -29.09
CA THR A 568 9.28 -14.00 -29.55
C THR A 568 10.62 -14.23 -28.87
N SER A 569 11.21 -13.18 -28.27
CA SER A 569 12.49 -13.24 -27.59
C SER A 569 12.56 -12.27 -26.40
N LEU A 570 13.44 -12.57 -25.46
CA LEU A 570 13.79 -11.74 -24.31
C LEU A 570 15.20 -11.14 -24.43
N ASP A 571 15.90 -11.30 -25.56
CA ASP A 571 17.33 -10.92 -25.72
C ASP A 571 17.63 -9.46 -25.33
N ASP A 572 16.64 -8.57 -25.38
CA ASP A 572 16.74 -7.18 -24.93
C ASP A 572 16.92 -7.02 -23.40
N LEU A 573 16.92 -8.12 -22.62
CA LEU A 573 17.12 -8.14 -21.17
C LEU A 573 18.52 -8.62 -20.73
N ASP A 574 19.43 -8.88 -21.67
CA ASP A 574 20.72 -9.56 -21.43
C ASP A 574 21.67 -8.83 -20.45
N ASN A 575 21.40 -7.57 -20.13
CA ASN A 575 22.18 -6.76 -19.18
C ASN A 575 21.78 -6.96 -17.71
N ILE A 576 20.71 -7.71 -17.42
CA ILE A 576 20.24 -7.97 -16.06
C ILE A 576 21.01 -9.15 -15.47
N THR A 577 21.60 -8.95 -14.28
CA THR A 577 22.31 -10.00 -13.53
C THR A 577 21.62 -10.38 -12.22
N SER A 578 20.81 -9.49 -11.65
CA SER A 578 20.02 -9.78 -10.45
C SER A 578 18.79 -8.89 -10.30
N LEU A 579 17.67 -9.47 -9.85
CA LEU A 579 16.44 -8.75 -9.50
C LEU A 579 15.99 -9.19 -8.10
N ILE A 580 16.37 -8.43 -7.08
CA ILE A 580 16.13 -8.79 -5.66
C ILE A 580 15.51 -7.58 -4.99
N GLY A 581 14.30 -7.68 -4.47
CA GLY A 581 13.67 -6.57 -3.75
C GLY A 581 14.01 -6.54 -2.26
N ASP A 582 13.47 -5.54 -1.58
CA ASP A 582 13.83 -5.17 -0.21
C ASP A 582 13.30 -6.16 0.86
N SER A 583 12.58 -7.21 0.43
CA SER A 583 12.10 -8.30 1.28
C SER A 583 12.31 -9.66 0.59
N MET A 584 12.18 -10.77 1.33
CA MET A 584 12.32 -12.13 0.78
C MET A 584 11.38 -12.44 -0.41
N SER A 585 10.32 -11.63 -0.60
CA SER A 585 9.37 -11.67 -1.71
C SER A 585 9.35 -10.40 -2.57
N GLY A 586 10.16 -9.39 -2.25
CA GLY A 586 10.33 -8.21 -3.08
C GLY A 586 11.16 -8.57 -4.31
N GLY A 587 10.79 -8.05 -5.48
CA GLY A 587 11.55 -8.21 -6.72
C GLY A 587 11.49 -9.59 -7.36
N GLY A 588 11.98 -9.68 -8.60
CA GLY A 588 11.94 -10.90 -9.40
C GLY A 588 11.45 -10.67 -10.82
N ILE A 589 11.22 -11.77 -11.53
CA ILE A 589 10.69 -11.75 -12.89
C ILE A 589 9.47 -12.67 -13.01
N GLY A 590 8.40 -12.15 -13.58
CA GLY A 590 7.21 -12.89 -13.98
C GLY A 590 7.06 -12.89 -15.49
N ILE A 591 7.02 -14.07 -16.10
CA ILE A 591 6.77 -14.27 -17.52
C ILE A 591 5.52 -15.13 -17.65
N VAL A 592 4.41 -14.52 -18.06
CA VAL A 592 3.09 -15.16 -18.05
C VAL A 592 2.39 -14.98 -19.39
N ASN A 593 1.72 -16.01 -19.91
CA ASN A 593 0.91 -15.91 -21.14
C ASN A 593 1.69 -15.30 -22.34
N CYS A 594 2.98 -15.62 -22.45
CA CYS A 594 3.87 -15.14 -23.51
C CYS A 594 4.01 -16.20 -24.60
N ASN A 595 2.92 -16.41 -25.34
CA ASN A 595 2.76 -17.56 -26.24
C ASN A 595 3.81 -17.63 -27.35
N GLY A 596 4.37 -16.52 -27.81
CA GLY A 596 5.40 -16.48 -28.85
C GLY A 596 6.80 -16.89 -28.38
N LEU A 597 7.06 -16.94 -27.06
CA LEU A 597 8.39 -17.22 -26.53
C LEU A 597 8.77 -18.68 -26.72
N THR A 598 10.00 -18.89 -27.22
CA THR A 598 10.58 -20.23 -27.46
C THR A 598 11.80 -20.53 -26.60
N ASN A 599 12.38 -19.52 -25.97
CA ASN A 599 13.55 -19.61 -25.09
C ASN A 599 13.61 -18.38 -24.17
N LEU A 600 14.50 -18.40 -23.18
CA LEU A 600 14.71 -17.34 -22.20
C LEU A 600 16.12 -16.75 -22.27
N ASN A 601 16.79 -16.78 -23.43
CA ASN A 601 18.22 -16.48 -23.56
C ASN A 601 18.61 -15.08 -23.04
N GLY A 602 17.73 -14.10 -23.11
CA GLY A 602 17.96 -12.78 -22.51
C GLY A 602 18.11 -12.77 -20.99
N LEU A 603 17.87 -13.90 -20.31
CA LEU A 603 18.11 -14.06 -18.88
C LEU A 603 19.45 -14.76 -18.58
N SER A 604 20.29 -14.99 -19.60
CA SER A 604 21.50 -15.83 -19.48
C SER A 604 22.52 -15.38 -18.45
N HIS A 605 22.51 -14.09 -18.08
CA HIS A 605 23.39 -13.53 -17.06
C HIS A 605 22.74 -13.39 -15.68
N VAL A 606 21.46 -13.75 -15.53
CA VAL A 606 20.75 -13.66 -14.26
C VAL A 606 21.26 -14.74 -13.31
N THR A 607 21.76 -14.31 -12.15
CA THR A 607 22.32 -15.19 -11.12
C THR A 607 21.49 -15.22 -9.85
N VAL A 608 20.72 -14.16 -9.56
CA VAL A 608 19.91 -14.06 -8.34
C VAL A 608 18.57 -13.41 -8.63
N LEU A 609 17.49 -14.01 -8.14
CA LEU A 609 16.14 -13.49 -8.22
C LEU A 609 15.47 -13.50 -6.84
N GLY A 610 14.56 -12.55 -6.62
CA GLY A 610 13.53 -12.61 -5.59
C GLY A 610 12.56 -13.74 -5.93
N ASN A 611 11.60 -13.46 -6.83
CA ASN A 611 10.70 -14.46 -7.39
C ASN A 611 11.05 -14.80 -8.85
N LEU A 612 10.76 -16.03 -9.25
CA LEU A 612 10.71 -16.46 -10.64
C LEU A 612 9.35 -17.11 -10.90
N THR A 613 8.58 -16.51 -11.80
CA THR A 613 7.32 -17.09 -12.29
C THR A 613 7.41 -17.25 -13.80
N ILE A 614 7.21 -18.47 -14.30
CA ILE A 614 7.07 -18.77 -15.72
C ILE A 614 5.79 -19.57 -15.88
N SER A 615 4.75 -18.93 -16.42
CA SER A 615 3.44 -19.56 -16.55
C SER A 615 2.83 -19.39 -17.93
N THR A 616 2.08 -20.39 -18.38
CA THR A 616 1.26 -20.30 -19.61
C THR A 616 2.10 -19.86 -20.83
N CYS A 617 3.30 -20.41 -20.99
CA CYS A 617 4.16 -20.16 -22.15
C CYS A 617 4.21 -21.43 -23.03
N PRO A 618 3.15 -21.73 -23.80
CA PRO A 618 2.94 -23.04 -24.44
C PRO A 618 3.98 -23.42 -25.50
N ASN A 619 4.76 -22.48 -26.03
CA ASN A 619 5.81 -22.76 -27.01
C ASN A 619 7.20 -22.95 -26.39
N LEU A 620 7.32 -22.79 -25.07
CA LEU A 620 8.57 -22.97 -24.35
C LEU A 620 8.84 -24.47 -24.13
N VAL A 621 9.91 -24.99 -24.74
CA VAL A 621 10.25 -26.43 -24.66
C VAL A 621 11.23 -26.74 -23.53
N ASN A 622 12.01 -25.75 -23.11
CA ASN A 622 12.99 -25.82 -22.02
C ASN A 622 13.20 -24.42 -21.42
N LEU A 623 13.87 -24.34 -20.28
CA LEU A 623 14.18 -23.08 -19.59
C LEU A 623 15.59 -22.53 -19.90
N ASN A 624 16.16 -22.86 -21.08
CA ASN A 624 17.49 -22.38 -21.46
C ASN A 624 17.53 -20.85 -21.42
N GLY A 625 18.62 -20.32 -20.88
CA GLY A 625 18.73 -18.93 -20.46
C GLY A 625 18.74 -18.76 -18.94
N LEU A 626 18.29 -19.76 -18.16
CA LEU A 626 18.39 -19.72 -16.70
C LEU A 626 19.60 -20.50 -16.13
N ASN A 627 20.51 -20.95 -16.98
CA ASN A 627 21.64 -21.80 -16.59
C ASN A 627 22.61 -21.17 -15.58
N SER A 628 22.62 -19.83 -15.48
CA SER A 628 23.44 -19.09 -14.52
C SER A 628 22.72 -18.76 -13.22
N LEU A 629 21.43 -19.09 -13.09
CA LEU A 629 20.63 -18.78 -11.91
C LEU A 629 21.09 -19.63 -10.72
N LEU A 630 21.61 -18.96 -9.69
CA LEU A 630 22.15 -19.59 -8.48
C LEU A 630 21.15 -19.59 -7.32
N THR A 631 20.35 -18.53 -7.22
CA THR A 631 19.50 -18.27 -6.05
C THR A 631 18.15 -17.69 -6.46
N VAL A 632 17.08 -18.22 -5.88
CA VAL A 632 15.72 -17.66 -5.86
C VAL A 632 15.30 -17.56 -4.40
N THR A 633 15.14 -16.35 -3.86
CA THR A 633 14.89 -16.15 -2.42
C THR A 633 13.42 -16.31 -2.03
N GLY A 634 12.51 -16.05 -2.98
CA GLY A 634 11.07 -16.12 -2.85
C GLY A 634 10.50 -17.37 -3.52
N GLY A 635 9.50 -17.19 -4.38
CA GLY A 635 8.85 -18.28 -5.13
C GLY A 635 9.57 -18.65 -6.42
N LEU A 636 9.73 -19.96 -6.65
CA LEU A 636 10.07 -20.57 -7.93
C LEU A 636 8.83 -21.30 -8.46
N ILE A 637 8.17 -20.69 -9.44
CA ILE A 637 6.85 -21.10 -9.93
C ILE A 637 6.94 -21.36 -11.44
N ILE A 638 6.73 -22.61 -11.84
CA ILE A 638 6.71 -23.04 -13.25
C ILE A 638 5.38 -23.74 -13.52
N GLU A 639 4.48 -23.07 -14.22
CA GLU A 639 3.07 -23.49 -14.32
C GLU A 639 2.55 -23.49 -15.76
N ASP A 640 1.69 -24.45 -16.14
CA ASP A 640 0.93 -24.42 -17.39
C ASP A 640 1.77 -24.26 -18.68
N ASN A 641 3.03 -24.74 -18.68
CA ASN A 641 3.90 -24.68 -19.86
C ASN A 641 3.79 -26.00 -20.65
N LEU A 642 2.72 -26.10 -21.45
CA LEU A 642 2.29 -27.37 -22.07
C LEU A 642 3.38 -28.11 -22.88
N SER A 643 4.30 -27.40 -23.54
CA SER A 643 5.40 -27.99 -24.33
C SER A 643 6.70 -28.18 -23.55
N LEU A 644 6.75 -27.81 -22.26
CA LEU A 644 7.96 -27.85 -21.46
C LEU A 644 8.36 -29.31 -21.18
N THR A 645 9.52 -29.72 -21.70
CA THR A 645 10.02 -31.11 -21.60
C THR A 645 11.11 -31.28 -20.54
N THR A 646 11.79 -30.20 -20.16
CA THR A 646 12.91 -30.23 -19.21
C THR A 646 13.10 -28.89 -18.50
N ILE A 647 13.51 -28.96 -17.24
CA ILE A 647 13.89 -27.82 -16.39
C ILE A 647 15.38 -27.86 -15.98
N GLU A 648 16.22 -28.63 -16.69
CA GLU A 648 17.65 -28.82 -16.38
C GLU A 648 18.45 -27.51 -16.27
N ALA A 649 17.99 -26.44 -16.93
CA ALA A 649 18.60 -25.11 -16.83
C ALA A 649 18.59 -24.56 -15.40
N LEU A 650 17.68 -25.01 -14.52
CA LEU A 650 17.67 -24.65 -13.10
C LEU A 650 18.74 -25.38 -12.27
N GLY A 651 19.55 -26.24 -12.90
CA GLY A 651 20.55 -27.08 -12.24
C GLY A 651 21.58 -26.35 -11.38
N ALA A 652 21.77 -25.05 -11.54
CA ALA A 652 22.68 -24.25 -10.71
C ALA A 652 22.03 -23.68 -9.43
N VAL A 653 20.70 -23.72 -9.33
CA VAL A 653 19.95 -23.20 -8.18
C VAL A 653 20.24 -24.05 -6.95
N SER A 654 20.95 -23.47 -5.96
CA SER A 654 21.54 -24.24 -4.85
C SER A 654 21.19 -23.72 -3.44
N ALA A 655 20.11 -22.95 -3.33
CA ALA A 655 19.71 -22.27 -2.10
C ALA A 655 18.43 -22.82 -1.45
N SER A 656 18.02 -22.21 -0.34
CA SER A 656 16.66 -22.32 0.18
C SER A 656 15.70 -21.52 -0.69
N VAL A 657 14.60 -22.12 -1.09
CA VAL A 657 13.50 -21.46 -1.81
C VAL A 657 12.33 -21.29 -0.85
N TYR A 658 11.56 -20.20 -0.94
CA TYR A 658 10.40 -20.01 -0.09
C TYR A 658 9.23 -20.91 -0.53
N ASN A 659 8.83 -20.80 -1.79
CA ASN A 659 7.81 -21.63 -2.46
C ASN A 659 8.41 -22.30 -3.69
N LEU A 660 8.20 -23.60 -3.87
CA LEU A 660 8.47 -24.32 -5.09
C LEU A 660 7.17 -24.89 -5.64
N THR A 661 6.75 -24.42 -6.81
CA THR A 661 5.58 -24.93 -7.53
C THR A 661 5.98 -25.34 -8.94
N ILE A 662 5.76 -26.61 -9.28
CA ILE A 662 5.85 -27.15 -10.64
C ILE A 662 4.48 -27.74 -10.96
N SER A 663 3.66 -27.01 -11.72
CA SER A 663 2.27 -27.40 -11.99
C SER A 663 1.88 -27.38 -13.46
N GLY A 664 0.98 -28.24 -13.93
CA GLY A 664 0.41 -28.11 -15.28
C GLY A 664 1.41 -28.22 -16.43
N ASN A 665 2.51 -28.96 -16.25
CA ASN A 665 3.52 -29.18 -17.31
C ASN A 665 3.46 -30.64 -17.81
N PRO A 666 2.43 -31.05 -18.57
CA PRO A 666 2.17 -32.45 -18.90
C PRO A 666 3.29 -33.11 -19.74
N SER A 667 4.11 -32.33 -20.46
CA SER A 667 5.24 -32.83 -21.25
C SER A 667 6.52 -33.04 -20.42
N LEU A 668 6.55 -32.61 -19.15
CA LEU A 668 7.73 -32.69 -18.30
C LEU A 668 7.88 -34.09 -17.72
N THR A 669 8.94 -34.81 -18.12
CA THR A 669 9.12 -36.21 -17.70
C THR A 669 9.96 -36.41 -16.45
N SER A 670 10.70 -35.37 -16.04
CA SER A 670 11.64 -35.39 -14.93
C SER A 670 11.84 -34.00 -14.32
N LEU A 671 12.18 -33.95 -13.03
CA LEU A 671 12.57 -32.75 -12.30
C LEU A 671 14.09 -32.50 -12.28
N GLU A 672 14.86 -33.20 -13.12
CA GLU A 672 16.30 -32.92 -13.30
C GLU A 672 16.52 -31.43 -13.55
N GLY A 673 17.36 -30.81 -12.71
CA GLY A 673 17.47 -29.36 -12.58
C GLY A 673 17.22 -28.89 -11.15
N LEU A 674 16.40 -29.59 -10.37
CA LEU A 674 16.12 -29.23 -8.97
C LEU A 674 17.07 -29.89 -7.94
N ASN A 675 18.02 -30.71 -8.42
CA ASN A 675 18.95 -31.51 -7.62
C ASN A 675 19.73 -30.74 -6.56
N ASN A 676 19.96 -29.45 -6.77
CA ASN A 676 20.79 -28.64 -5.89
C ASN A 676 20.00 -27.87 -4.84
N ILE A 677 18.66 -27.85 -4.93
CA ILE A 677 17.80 -27.24 -3.91
C ILE A 677 17.94 -28.02 -2.60
N ARG A 678 18.19 -27.30 -1.50
CA ARG A 678 18.48 -27.91 -0.19
C ARG A 678 17.33 -27.82 0.80
N SER A 679 16.46 -26.83 0.65
CA SER A 679 15.36 -26.61 1.58
C SER A 679 14.27 -25.77 0.94
N ILE A 680 13.03 -26.04 1.34
CA ILE A 680 11.82 -25.33 0.96
C ILE A 680 11.09 -24.96 2.25
N ARG A 681 10.67 -23.71 2.39
CA ARG A 681 10.14 -23.20 3.66
C ARG A 681 8.64 -23.37 3.78
N GLU A 682 7.89 -22.94 2.77
CA GLU A 682 6.44 -22.76 2.89
C GLU A 682 5.68 -23.81 2.06
N LEU A 683 5.86 -23.82 0.74
CA LEU A 683 5.12 -24.69 -0.17
C LEU A 683 6.06 -25.52 -1.06
N LEU A 684 5.87 -26.84 -1.06
CA LEU A 684 6.34 -27.73 -2.13
C LEU A 684 5.10 -28.30 -2.83
N GLU A 685 4.88 -27.89 -4.07
CA GLU A 685 3.78 -28.34 -4.91
C GLU A 685 4.30 -28.91 -6.23
N ILE A 686 3.98 -30.17 -6.49
CA ILE A 686 4.20 -30.85 -7.76
C ILE A 686 2.84 -31.39 -8.21
N SER A 687 2.17 -30.63 -9.07
CA SER A 687 0.78 -30.91 -9.48
C SER A 687 0.60 -31.02 -10.99
N ASP A 688 -0.31 -31.87 -11.48
CA ASP A 688 -0.75 -31.87 -12.89
C ASP A 688 0.40 -31.97 -13.93
N ASN A 689 1.43 -32.77 -13.63
CA ASN A 689 2.54 -33.07 -14.54
C ASN A 689 2.43 -34.51 -15.06
N ASP A 690 1.45 -34.79 -15.92
CA ASP A 690 1.11 -36.14 -16.38
C ASP A 690 2.29 -37.00 -16.84
N GLY A 691 3.28 -36.40 -17.51
CA GLY A 691 4.49 -37.09 -18.00
C GLY A 691 5.52 -37.43 -16.92
N LEU A 692 5.39 -36.91 -15.71
CA LEU A 692 6.42 -36.97 -14.67
C LEU A 692 6.54 -38.37 -14.06
N THR A 693 7.72 -38.96 -14.17
CA THR A 693 7.96 -40.35 -13.75
C THR A 693 8.69 -40.51 -12.41
N SER A 694 9.36 -39.46 -11.93
CA SER A 694 10.22 -39.52 -10.75
C SER A 694 10.35 -38.16 -10.06
N LEU A 695 10.41 -38.19 -8.72
CA LEU A 695 10.75 -37.04 -7.86
C LEU A 695 12.20 -37.07 -7.37
N SER A 696 13.05 -37.98 -7.89
CA SER A 696 14.42 -38.20 -7.39
C SER A 696 15.29 -36.95 -7.33
N ALA A 697 15.04 -35.96 -8.18
CA ALA A 697 15.77 -34.69 -8.14
C ALA A 697 15.51 -33.87 -6.88
N LEU A 698 14.48 -34.19 -6.10
CA LEU A 698 14.18 -33.57 -4.81
C LEU A 698 14.91 -34.25 -3.63
N SER A 699 15.71 -35.30 -3.87
CA SER A 699 16.34 -36.08 -2.80
C SER A 699 17.26 -35.28 -1.88
N ASN A 700 17.68 -34.08 -2.28
CA ASN A 700 18.52 -33.19 -1.49
C ASN A 700 17.73 -32.16 -0.68
N VAL A 701 16.41 -32.08 -0.89
CA VAL A 701 15.53 -31.19 -0.13
C VAL A 701 15.34 -31.78 1.25
N SER A 702 15.79 -31.03 2.24
CA SER A 702 15.61 -31.33 3.65
C SER A 702 14.96 -30.16 4.37
N VAL A 703 14.19 -30.49 5.39
CA VAL A 703 13.60 -29.51 6.29
C VAL A 703 14.66 -29.14 7.32
N ASN A 704 14.97 -27.85 7.47
CA ASN A 704 16.05 -27.40 8.36
C ASN A 704 15.65 -27.59 9.83
N THR A 705 16.09 -28.71 10.42
CA THR A 705 15.83 -29.08 11.81
C THR A 705 16.47 -28.14 12.84
N VAL A 706 17.35 -27.21 12.42
CA VAL A 706 18.05 -26.28 13.32
C VAL A 706 17.16 -25.12 13.77
N GLU A 707 16.08 -24.81 13.04
CA GLU A 707 15.21 -23.65 13.33
C GLU A 707 13.79 -24.03 13.81
N ASN A 708 13.49 -25.31 14.04
CA ASN A 708 12.10 -25.79 14.24
C ASN A 708 11.14 -25.37 13.10
N GLN A 709 11.64 -25.13 11.90
CA GLN A 709 10.78 -24.81 10.76
C GLN A 709 10.30 -26.12 10.13
N GLU A 710 8.99 -26.32 10.11
CA GLU A 710 8.30 -27.42 9.43
C GLU A 710 7.92 -26.94 8.02
N LEU A 711 7.93 -27.83 7.01
CA LEU A 711 7.36 -27.48 5.70
C LEU A 711 5.85 -27.27 5.88
N TYR A 712 5.35 -26.08 5.55
CA TYR A 712 3.94 -25.78 5.81
C TYR A 712 3.00 -26.65 4.96
N ARG A 713 3.28 -26.81 3.66
CA ARG A 713 2.46 -27.61 2.73
C ARG A 713 3.32 -28.45 1.79
N LEU A 714 2.98 -29.74 1.69
CA LEU A 714 3.46 -30.68 0.69
C LEU A 714 2.26 -31.18 -0.14
N ILE A 715 2.28 -30.92 -1.44
CA ILE A 715 1.22 -31.28 -2.37
C ILE A 715 1.84 -32.05 -3.53
N ILE A 716 1.45 -33.31 -3.70
CA ILE A 716 1.81 -34.15 -4.85
C ILE A 716 0.51 -34.65 -5.48
N GLU A 717 0.06 -33.97 -6.53
CA GLU A 717 -1.27 -34.21 -7.10
C GLU A 717 -1.28 -34.36 -8.63
N GLY A 718 -2.13 -35.19 -9.22
CA GLY A 718 -2.32 -35.18 -10.68
C GLY A 718 -1.07 -35.57 -11.50
N ASN A 719 -0.18 -36.41 -10.99
CA ASN A 719 1.00 -36.86 -11.73
C ASN A 719 0.77 -38.30 -12.23
N ASP A 720 0.11 -38.42 -13.38
CA ASP A 720 -0.38 -39.70 -13.93
C ASP A 720 0.68 -40.79 -14.09
N ALA A 721 1.90 -40.45 -14.51
CA ALA A 721 2.99 -41.39 -14.70
C ALA A 721 3.83 -41.70 -13.45
N LEU A 722 3.53 -41.06 -12.30
CA LEU A 722 4.35 -41.16 -11.09
C LEU A 722 4.06 -42.46 -10.32
N VAL A 723 5.06 -43.35 -10.23
CA VAL A 723 4.91 -44.69 -9.62
C VAL A 723 5.30 -44.77 -8.14
N SER A 724 6.15 -43.86 -7.67
CA SER A 724 6.59 -43.74 -6.28
C SER A 724 6.96 -42.30 -5.93
N LEU A 725 6.99 -41.99 -4.63
CA LEU A 725 7.40 -40.69 -4.09
C LEU A 725 8.92 -40.61 -3.79
N ASN A 726 9.72 -41.49 -4.41
CA ASN A 726 11.17 -41.53 -4.15
C ASN A 726 11.81 -40.18 -4.51
N GLY A 727 12.65 -39.66 -3.62
CA GLY A 727 13.14 -38.29 -3.64
C GLY A 727 12.62 -37.43 -2.49
N LEU A 728 11.55 -37.84 -1.79
CA LEU A 728 11.00 -37.10 -0.64
C LEU A 728 11.50 -37.61 0.72
N GLU A 729 12.44 -38.56 0.77
CA GLU A 729 12.85 -39.26 1.99
C GLU A 729 13.48 -38.35 3.06
N ASN A 730 14.01 -37.19 2.65
CA ASN A 730 14.66 -36.25 3.55
C ASN A 730 13.70 -35.23 4.17
N ILE A 731 12.41 -35.28 3.85
CA ILE A 731 11.37 -34.45 4.47
C ILE A 731 10.92 -35.12 5.77
N GLN A 732 11.18 -34.45 6.90
CA GLN A 732 10.96 -35.02 8.25
C GLN A 732 9.78 -34.39 9.01
N ALA A 733 9.33 -33.21 8.60
CA ALA A 733 8.23 -32.51 9.23
C ALA A 733 7.43 -31.71 8.19
N VAL A 734 6.12 -31.96 8.17
CA VAL A 734 5.16 -31.34 7.26
C VAL A 734 3.91 -31.02 8.06
N ARG A 735 3.35 -29.82 7.88
CA ARG A 735 2.11 -29.44 8.54
C ARG A 735 0.86 -29.90 7.81
N LYS A 736 0.85 -29.78 6.48
CA LYS A 736 -0.25 -30.26 5.63
C LYS A 736 0.28 -31.12 4.50
N LEU A 737 -0.16 -32.38 4.48
CA LEU A 737 0.24 -33.39 3.50
C LEU A 737 -0.95 -33.71 2.59
N SER A 738 -0.76 -33.53 1.29
CA SER A 738 -1.71 -33.97 0.26
C SER A 738 -1.02 -34.82 -0.80
N VAL A 739 -1.50 -36.04 -1.00
CA VAL A 739 -1.07 -36.97 -2.04
C VAL A 739 -2.32 -37.43 -2.79
N GLY A 740 -2.58 -36.82 -3.93
CA GLY A 740 -3.86 -36.87 -4.62
C GLY A 740 -3.73 -37.30 -6.08
N ASN A 741 -4.71 -37.98 -6.67
CA ASN A 741 -4.83 -38.12 -8.13
C ASN A 741 -3.55 -38.60 -8.85
N ASN A 742 -2.76 -39.50 -8.24
CA ASN A 742 -1.60 -40.11 -8.89
C ASN A 742 -1.94 -41.59 -9.20
N PRO A 743 -2.67 -41.89 -10.30
CA PRO A 743 -3.24 -43.22 -10.54
C PRO A 743 -2.21 -44.35 -10.64
N ALA A 744 -0.97 -44.07 -11.06
CA ALA A 744 0.12 -45.06 -11.12
C ALA A 744 0.87 -45.25 -9.79
N LEU A 745 0.61 -44.44 -8.77
CA LEU A 745 1.34 -44.45 -7.51
C LEU A 745 1.05 -45.74 -6.72
N THR A 746 2.11 -46.49 -6.39
CA THR A 746 1.97 -47.82 -5.75
C THR A 746 2.36 -47.84 -4.27
N THR A 747 3.06 -46.81 -3.78
CA THR A 747 3.62 -46.78 -2.42
C THR A 747 3.83 -45.35 -1.92
N LEU A 748 3.68 -45.14 -0.61
CA LEU A 748 3.99 -43.89 0.10
C LEU A 748 5.30 -43.98 0.90
N THR A 749 6.09 -45.05 0.77
CA THR A 749 7.21 -45.37 1.68
C THR A 749 8.25 -44.26 1.82
N ALA A 750 8.41 -43.40 0.82
CA ALA A 750 9.32 -42.26 0.91
C ALA A 750 8.92 -41.24 2.00
N LEU A 751 7.66 -41.24 2.42
CA LEU A 751 7.15 -40.36 3.48
C LEU A 751 7.43 -40.90 4.90
N SER A 752 8.06 -42.07 5.05
CA SER A 752 8.26 -42.72 6.36
C SER A 752 9.06 -41.91 7.35
N HIS A 753 9.75 -40.84 6.94
CA HIS A 753 10.52 -40.00 7.86
C HIS A 753 9.71 -38.84 8.47
N ILE A 754 8.47 -38.63 8.03
CA ILE A 754 7.58 -37.61 8.58
C ILE A 754 7.06 -38.10 9.94
N ALA A 755 7.39 -37.35 11.00
CA ALA A 755 7.05 -37.76 12.37
C ALA A 755 6.17 -36.76 13.14
N SER A 756 6.39 -35.45 12.99
CA SER A 756 5.69 -34.44 13.81
C SER A 756 5.21 -33.25 12.98
N GLY A 757 4.29 -32.47 13.57
CA GLY A 757 3.78 -31.22 12.99
C GLY A 757 2.54 -31.38 12.13
N VAL A 758 2.09 -32.60 11.87
CA VAL A 758 1.02 -32.89 10.91
C VAL A 758 -0.36 -32.48 11.46
N ASP A 759 -0.96 -31.50 10.81
CA ASP A 759 -2.32 -31.05 11.08
C ASP A 759 -3.31 -31.74 10.12
N ASP A 760 -2.97 -31.83 8.83
CA ASP A 760 -3.84 -32.35 7.77
C ASP A 760 -3.14 -33.45 6.96
N VAL A 761 -3.84 -34.56 6.74
CA VAL A 761 -3.45 -35.65 5.81
C VAL A 761 -4.59 -35.93 4.85
N VAL A 762 -4.29 -35.79 3.56
CA VAL A 762 -5.19 -36.15 2.46
C VAL A 762 -4.47 -37.13 1.54
N VAL A 763 -5.02 -38.34 1.41
CA VAL A 763 -4.59 -39.34 0.43
C VAL A 763 -5.79 -39.65 -0.45
N SER A 764 -5.75 -39.21 -1.71
CA SER A 764 -6.90 -39.36 -2.58
C SER A 764 -6.59 -39.75 -4.02
N GLY A 765 -7.49 -40.45 -4.72
CA GLY A 765 -7.35 -40.71 -6.16
C GLY A 765 -6.12 -41.53 -6.57
N ASN A 766 -5.45 -42.23 -5.65
CA ASN A 766 -4.27 -43.05 -5.94
C ASN A 766 -4.70 -44.50 -6.21
N HIS A 767 -5.26 -44.73 -7.40
CA HIS A 767 -5.97 -45.96 -7.74
C HIS A 767 -5.11 -47.25 -7.70
N SER A 768 -3.78 -47.16 -7.80
CA SER A 768 -2.86 -48.30 -7.69
C SER A 768 -2.26 -48.51 -6.29
N LEU A 769 -2.61 -47.66 -5.32
CA LEU A 769 -2.07 -47.69 -3.97
C LEU A 769 -2.74 -48.79 -3.16
N LYS A 770 -1.95 -49.75 -2.65
CA LYS A 770 -2.46 -50.90 -1.89
C LYS A 770 -2.49 -50.73 -0.38
N GLY A 771 -1.66 -49.82 0.13
CA GLY A 771 -1.52 -49.58 1.57
C GLY A 771 -0.91 -48.21 1.81
N LEU A 772 -1.05 -47.71 3.04
CA LEU A 772 -0.53 -46.42 3.47
C LEU A 772 0.88 -46.50 4.06
N GLU A 773 1.65 -47.54 3.69
CA GLU A 773 3.02 -47.75 4.14
C GLU A 773 3.88 -46.54 3.79
N GLY A 774 4.33 -45.83 4.82
CA GLY A 774 4.94 -44.51 4.71
C GLY A 774 4.38 -43.51 5.71
N LEU A 775 3.15 -43.70 6.19
CA LEU A 775 2.54 -42.81 7.19
C LEU A 775 2.76 -43.25 8.65
N HIS A 776 3.30 -44.45 8.86
CA HIS A 776 3.40 -45.13 10.18
C HIS A 776 4.26 -44.44 11.24
N ASN A 777 5.07 -43.44 10.88
CA ASN A 777 5.88 -42.68 11.84
C ASN A 777 5.25 -41.35 12.26
N ILE A 778 4.13 -40.95 11.64
CA ILE A 778 3.39 -39.76 12.04
C ILE A 778 2.89 -39.96 13.47
N LEU A 779 3.29 -39.09 14.38
CA LEU A 779 2.94 -39.23 15.79
C LEU A 779 1.51 -38.78 16.09
N SER A 780 1.03 -37.74 15.39
CA SER A 780 -0.33 -37.25 15.54
C SER A 780 -0.87 -36.53 14.32
N ILE A 781 -2.19 -36.52 14.16
CA ILE A 781 -2.93 -35.72 13.17
C ILE A 781 -4.00 -34.93 13.92
N LYS A 782 -4.04 -33.60 13.72
CA LYS A 782 -4.89 -32.71 14.54
C LYS A 782 -6.25 -32.36 13.93
N ASN A 783 -6.31 -32.12 12.63
CA ASN A 783 -7.45 -31.44 12.00
C ASN A 783 -8.20 -32.33 11.00
N ASN A 784 -7.50 -32.90 10.01
CA ASN A 784 -8.17 -33.67 8.96
C ASN A 784 -7.38 -34.93 8.60
N LEU A 785 -8.08 -36.07 8.55
CA LEU A 785 -7.61 -37.31 7.94
C LEU A 785 -8.62 -37.74 6.88
N LYS A 786 -8.22 -37.65 5.61
CA LYS A 786 -9.06 -37.96 4.45
C LYS A 786 -8.39 -39.02 3.59
N ILE A 787 -9.02 -40.18 3.46
CA ILE A 787 -8.60 -41.28 2.60
C ILE A 787 -9.73 -41.53 1.60
N LEU A 788 -9.57 -41.03 0.37
CA LEU A 788 -10.68 -40.90 -0.58
C LEU A 788 -10.34 -41.53 -1.94
N ASN A 789 -11.23 -42.30 -2.56
CA ASN A 789 -11.05 -42.75 -3.96
C ASN A 789 -9.72 -43.49 -4.21
N ASN A 790 -9.30 -44.38 -3.31
CA ASN A 790 -8.11 -45.24 -3.48
C ASN A 790 -8.57 -46.70 -3.67
N ASN A 791 -9.05 -47.02 -4.88
CA ASN A 791 -9.85 -48.23 -5.12
C ASN A 791 -9.12 -49.55 -4.85
N GLN A 792 -7.78 -49.58 -4.90
CA GLN A 792 -6.99 -50.77 -4.58
C GLN A 792 -6.44 -50.79 -3.15
N LEU A 793 -6.83 -49.84 -2.29
CA LEU A 793 -6.35 -49.76 -0.92
C LEU A 793 -6.92 -50.92 -0.09
N GLU A 794 -6.05 -51.84 0.32
CA GLU A 794 -6.41 -53.07 1.04
C GLU A 794 -6.38 -52.89 2.57
N SER A 795 -5.62 -51.93 3.10
CA SER A 795 -5.44 -51.77 4.55
C SER A 795 -5.09 -50.34 4.99
N LEU A 796 -5.61 -49.95 6.17
CA LEU A 796 -5.24 -48.74 6.91
C LEU A 796 -4.19 -48.99 8.00
N GLY A 797 -3.61 -50.18 8.10
CA GLY A 797 -2.77 -50.60 9.23
C GLY A 797 -1.58 -49.69 9.55
N ALA A 798 -1.05 -48.97 8.54
CA ALA A 798 0.00 -47.97 8.72
C ALA A 798 -0.44 -46.72 9.51
N LEU A 799 -1.73 -46.58 9.83
CA LEU A 799 -2.26 -45.53 10.70
C LEU A 799 -2.32 -45.94 12.18
N SER A 800 -2.02 -47.21 12.51
CA SER A 800 -2.04 -47.70 13.88
C SER A 800 -0.94 -47.01 14.70
N GLY A 801 -1.26 -46.56 15.92
CA GLY A 801 -0.33 -45.83 16.79
C GLY A 801 -0.30 -44.32 16.57
N ILE A 802 -0.99 -43.78 15.54
CA ILE A 802 -1.06 -42.34 15.30
C ILE A 802 -2.07 -41.72 16.29
N LEU A 803 -1.63 -40.77 17.12
CA LEU A 803 -2.51 -40.05 18.02
C LEU A 803 -3.39 -39.08 17.24
N LEU A 804 -4.68 -39.33 17.22
CA LEU A 804 -5.65 -38.46 16.58
C LEU A 804 -6.18 -37.50 17.67
N ASP A 805 -5.72 -36.25 17.69
CA ASP A 805 -5.81 -35.32 18.84
C ASP A 805 -7.17 -34.57 18.96
N ASP A 806 -7.44 -34.10 20.17
CA ASP A 806 -8.73 -34.03 20.86
C ASP A 806 -9.47 -32.70 20.66
N GLY A 807 -10.18 -32.54 19.54
CA GLY A 807 -11.33 -31.64 19.56
C GLY A 807 -11.92 -31.15 18.26
N PHE A 808 -11.23 -31.25 17.11
CA PHE A 808 -11.73 -30.74 15.82
C PHE A 808 -11.41 -31.69 14.63
N LEU A 809 -10.98 -32.93 14.89
CA LEU A 809 -10.59 -33.86 13.84
C LEU A 809 -11.79 -34.29 12.97
N SER A 810 -11.61 -34.21 11.66
CA SER A 810 -12.51 -34.75 10.65
C SER A 810 -11.93 -36.02 10.05
N LEU A 811 -12.67 -37.12 10.13
CA LEU A 811 -12.29 -38.41 9.55
C LEU A 811 -13.20 -38.74 8.38
N SER A 812 -12.61 -38.90 7.19
CA SER A 812 -13.32 -39.28 5.98
C SER A 812 -12.64 -40.47 5.30
N ILE A 813 -13.34 -41.59 5.21
CA ILE A 813 -12.93 -42.81 4.51
C ILE A 813 -13.99 -43.10 3.43
N GLU A 814 -13.74 -42.64 2.20
CA GLU A 814 -14.75 -42.66 1.14
C GLU A 814 -14.21 -43.27 -0.15
N ASP A 815 -15.03 -44.03 -0.87
CA ASP A 815 -14.71 -44.59 -2.19
C ASP A 815 -13.42 -45.46 -2.22
N ASN A 816 -13.14 -46.24 -1.16
CA ASN A 816 -12.01 -47.18 -1.12
C ASN A 816 -12.49 -48.62 -1.33
N ASP A 817 -12.75 -48.98 -2.59
CA ASP A 817 -13.45 -50.22 -2.97
C ASP A 817 -12.86 -51.53 -2.40
N ALA A 818 -11.53 -51.65 -2.29
CA ALA A 818 -10.85 -52.85 -1.81
C ALA A 818 -10.74 -52.96 -0.29
N LEU A 819 -11.10 -51.92 0.47
CA LEU A 819 -10.92 -51.87 1.91
C LEU A 819 -11.99 -52.73 2.61
N THR A 820 -11.58 -53.71 3.43
CA THR A 820 -12.51 -54.67 4.06
C THR A 820 -12.89 -54.34 5.50
N ASP A 821 -12.02 -53.62 6.21
CA ASP A 821 -12.15 -53.20 7.61
C ASP A 821 -11.42 -51.87 7.84
N LEU A 822 -11.47 -51.33 9.06
CA LEU A 822 -10.83 -50.08 9.44
C LEU A 822 -9.67 -50.30 10.43
N VAL A 823 -9.08 -51.51 10.45
CA VAL A 823 -7.92 -51.85 11.29
C VAL A 823 -6.78 -50.91 10.95
N GLY A 824 -6.17 -50.33 11.99
CA GLY A 824 -5.27 -49.18 11.91
C GLY A 824 -5.85 -47.90 12.52
N LEU A 825 -7.16 -47.82 12.77
CA LEU A 825 -7.81 -46.68 13.42
C LEU A 825 -8.11 -46.91 14.91
N GLU A 826 -7.44 -47.88 15.57
CA GLU A 826 -7.71 -48.25 16.96
C GLU A 826 -7.48 -47.11 17.95
N ASP A 827 -6.55 -46.22 17.64
CA ASP A 827 -6.16 -45.11 18.49
C ASP A 827 -7.04 -43.85 18.29
N VAL A 828 -8.11 -43.94 17.48
CA VAL A 828 -9.21 -42.97 17.47
C VAL A 828 -9.97 -43.08 18.82
N SER A 829 -9.39 -42.53 19.88
CA SER A 829 -9.94 -42.56 21.25
C SER A 829 -10.58 -41.24 21.67
N VAL A 830 -10.79 -40.33 20.71
CA VAL A 830 -11.19 -38.93 20.91
C VAL A 830 -12.59 -38.62 20.39
N ASN A 831 -13.03 -37.39 20.59
CA ASN A 831 -14.24 -36.85 19.98
C ASN A 831 -13.92 -36.38 18.56
N LEU A 832 -14.58 -36.96 17.55
CA LEU A 832 -14.50 -36.45 16.18
C LEU A 832 -15.45 -35.28 15.99
N TRP A 833 -15.09 -34.34 15.14
CA TRP A 833 -16.01 -33.32 14.68
C TRP A 833 -16.94 -33.90 13.61
N TRP A 834 -16.34 -34.60 12.64
CA TRP A 834 -17.01 -35.25 11.53
C TRP A 834 -16.52 -36.69 11.35
N LEU A 835 -17.45 -37.62 11.15
CA LEU A 835 -17.17 -38.98 10.71
C LEU A 835 -17.95 -39.24 9.42
N SER A 836 -17.23 -39.58 8.35
CA SER A 836 -17.83 -39.97 7.08
C SER A 836 -17.18 -41.24 6.54
N ILE A 837 -17.98 -42.30 6.43
CA ILE A 837 -17.58 -43.59 5.85
C ILE A 837 -18.57 -43.91 4.74
N LYS A 838 -18.15 -43.74 3.48
CA LYS A 838 -19.05 -43.80 2.33
C LYS A 838 -18.52 -44.62 1.18
N ASN A 839 -19.41 -45.31 0.46
CA ASN A 839 -19.09 -45.94 -0.82
C ASN A 839 -17.88 -46.91 -0.79
N ASN A 840 -17.59 -47.55 0.34
CA ASN A 840 -16.51 -48.53 0.41
C ASN A 840 -17.08 -49.92 0.08
N ALA A 841 -16.96 -50.34 -1.18
CA ALA A 841 -17.67 -51.50 -1.73
C ALA A 841 -17.43 -52.82 -0.96
N SER A 842 -16.19 -53.09 -0.53
CA SER A 842 -15.82 -54.33 0.16
C SER A 842 -15.85 -54.22 1.69
N LEU A 843 -16.17 -53.05 2.24
CA LEU A 843 -16.12 -52.81 3.68
C LEU A 843 -17.22 -53.63 4.36
N SER A 844 -16.80 -54.58 5.19
CA SER A 844 -17.72 -55.52 5.87
C SER A 844 -17.62 -55.43 7.39
N SER A 845 -16.62 -54.71 7.91
CA SER A 845 -16.35 -54.52 9.33
C SER A 845 -16.01 -53.07 9.64
N LEU A 846 -16.44 -52.59 10.80
CA LEU A 846 -15.99 -51.31 11.40
C LEU A 846 -14.92 -51.52 12.48
N GLU A 847 -14.34 -52.72 12.54
CA GLU A 847 -13.20 -53.02 13.41
C GLU A 847 -12.09 -52.00 13.16
N GLY A 848 -11.55 -51.44 14.25
CA GLY A 848 -10.74 -50.21 14.24
C GLY A 848 -11.40 -49.07 15.02
N LEU A 849 -12.70 -48.80 14.84
CA LEU A 849 -13.38 -47.67 15.49
C LEU A 849 -13.96 -47.97 16.89
N HIS A 850 -13.59 -49.10 17.49
CA HIS A 850 -14.14 -49.55 18.77
C HIS A 850 -13.84 -48.62 19.96
N ASN A 851 -12.80 -47.78 19.87
CA ASN A 851 -12.45 -46.80 20.92
C ASN A 851 -13.06 -45.40 20.69
N LEU A 852 -13.82 -45.20 19.60
CA LEU A 852 -14.44 -43.92 19.27
C LEU A 852 -15.44 -43.52 20.37
N LYS A 853 -15.24 -42.34 20.97
CA LYS A 853 -16.06 -41.86 22.09
C LYS A 853 -17.26 -41.05 21.65
N ALA A 854 -17.07 -40.03 20.81
CA ALA A 854 -18.17 -39.17 20.37
C ALA A 854 -17.93 -38.60 18.97
N VAL A 855 -19.02 -38.19 18.31
CA VAL A 855 -18.99 -37.43 17.05
C VAL A 855 -19.86 -36.18 17.22
N VAL A 856 -19.26 -35.00 17.11
CA VAL A 856 -19.89 -33.73 17.52
C VAL A 856 -20.85 -33.17 16.46
N TYR A 857 -20.62 -33.36 15.17
CA TYR A 857 -21.49 -32.82 14.09
C TYR A 857 -22.12 -33.93 13.25
N ASP A 858 -21.47 -34.37 12.17
CA ASP A 858 -22.10 -35.31 11.24
C ASP A 858 -21.52 -36.71 11.45
N PHE A 859 -22.43 -37.67 11.63
CA PHE A 859 -22.14 -39.10 11.68
C PHE A 859 -22.73 -39.73 10.43
N ILE A 860 -21.88 -40.11 9.48
CA ILE A 860 -22.33 -40.66 8.21
C ILE A 860 -21.65 -42.01 7.95
N ILE A 861 -22.47 -43.06 7.88
CA ILE A 861 -22.08 -44.39 7.39
C ILE A 861 -23.07 -44.77 6.31
N GLN A 862 -22.68 -44.58 5.05
CA GLN A 862 -23.62 -44.62 3.94
C GLN A 862 -23.08 -45.41 2.74
N ASP A 863 -23.96 -46.15 2.08
CA ASP A 863 -23.67 -46.80 0.79
C ASP A 863 -22.45 -47.75 0.84
N ASN A 864 -22.27 -48.48 1.94
CA ASN A 864 -21.26 -49.54 2.09
C ASN A 864 -21.95 -50.92 1.98
N PRO A 865 -22.05 -51.53 0.77
CA PRO A 865 -22.98 -52.63 0.49
C PRO A 865 -22.66 -53.96 1.18
N GLU A 866 -21.44 -54.16 1.66
CA GLU A 866 -21.06 -55.36 2.42
C GLU A 866 -21.09 -55.18 3.95
N LEU A 867 -21.27 -53.94 4.43
CA LEU A 867 -21.33 -53.62 5.85
C LEU A 867 -22.74 -53.84 6.39
N CYS A 868 -22.90 -54.63 7.45
CA CYS A 868 -24.20 -54.80 8.09
C CYS A 868 -24.69 -53.50 8.74
N THR A 869 -25.95 -53.17 8.48
CA THR A 869 -26.62 -52.00 9.07
C THR A 869 -26.59 -52.08 10.59
N SER A 870 -26.80 -53.26 11.18
CA SER A 870 -26.70 -53.46 12.63
C SER A 870 -25.33 -53.15 13.24
N LEU A 871 -24.23 -53.27 12.49
CA LEU A 871 -22.88 -52.86 12.95
C LEU A 871 -22.72 -51.33 12.97
N ALA A 872 -23.24 -50.65 11.95
CA ALA A 872 -23.25 -49.18 11.88
C ALA A 872 -24.12 -48.58 12.99
N GLU A 873 -25.29 -49.17 13.25
CA GLU A 873 -26.18 -48.79 14.35
C GLU A 873 -25.54 -49.03 15.72
N ALA A 874 -24.81 -50.14 15.90
CA ALA A 874 -24.10 -50.41 17.15
C ALA A 874 -23.01 -49.37 17.45
N LEU A 875 -22.27 -48.92 16.41
CA LEU A 875 -21.30 -47.83 16.56
C LEU A 875 -21.99 -46.49 16.85
N LEU A 876 -23.13 -46.21 16.22
CA LEU A 876 -23.95 -45.03 16.51
C LEU A 876 -24.43 -45.03 17.97
N ASP A 877 -24.95 -46.16 18.46
CA ASP A 877 -25.37 -46.31 19.85
C ASP A 877 -24.20 -46.12 20.83
N GLN A 878 -23.02 -46.64 20.50
CA GLN A 878 -21.79 -46.40 21.28
C GLN A 878 -21.51 -44.89 21.38
N VAL A 879 -21.44 -44.20 20.24
CA VAL A 879 -21.17 -42.75 20.15
C VAL A 879 -22.20 -41.94 20.94
N LEU A 880 -23.50 -42.28 20.84
CA LEU A 880 -24.57 -41.59 21.56
C LEU A 880 -24.58 -41.90 23.06
N SER A 881 -24.11 -43.09 23.48
CA SER A 881 -24.10 -43.50 24.90
C SER A 881 -23.05 -42.76 25.73
N TYR A 882 -21.94 -42.34 25.12
CA TYR A 882 -20.91 -41.53 25.74
C TYR A 882 -21.33 -40.04 25.85
N ASP A 883 -22.27 -39.59 25.01
CA ASP A 883 -22.74 -38.20 24.96
C ASP A 883 -23.92 -37.90 25.91
N SER A 884 -23.75 -38.22 27.19
CA SER A 884 -24.82 -38.02 28.21
C SER A 884 -25.11 -36.54 28.54
N ASN A 885 -24.37 -35.57 27.99
CA ASN A 885 -24.49 -34.15 28.32
C ASN A 885 -24.46 -33.16 27.12
N ASN A 886 -24.42 -33.57 25.86
CA ASN A 886 -24.59 -32.67 24.72
C ASN A 886 -25.47 -33.30 23.62
N LYS A 887 -26.42 -32.54 23.06
CA LYS A 887 -27.28 -32.99 21.94
C LYS A 887 -26.66 -32.56 20.60
N ASN A 888 -25.36 -32.76 20.42
CA ASN A 888 -24.64 -32.03 19.39
C ASN A 888 -24.53 -32.74 18.05
N THR A 889 -24.54 -34.08 17.96
CA THR A 889 -24.59 -34.78 16.67
C THR A 889 -25.86 -34.36 15.93
N ARG A 890 -25.72 -33.67 14.79
CA ARG A 890 -26.84 -33.01 14.11
C ARG A 890 -27.38 -33.86 12.97
N ASP A 891 -26.49 -34.31 12.09
CA ASP A 891 -26.84 -35.04 10.88
C ASP A 891 -26.34 -36.48 11.00
N ILE A 892 -27.28 -37.39 11.30
CA ILE A 892 -27.04 -38.83 11.40
C ILE A 892 -27.58 -39.50 10.14
N ILE A 893 -26.69 -40.15 9.40
CA ILE A 893 -27.04 -40.88 8.18
C ILE A 893 -26.46 -42.29 8.27
N VAL A 894 -27.35 -43.28 8.41
CA VAL A 894 -27.03 -44.71 8.28
C VAL A 894 -27.98 -45.28 7.22
N GLN A 895 -27.51 -45.40 5.98
CA GLN A 895 -28.35 -45.82 4.86
C GLN A 895 -27.54 -46.51 3.76
N GLY A 896 -28.18 -47.29 2.89
CA GLY A 896 -27.52 -47.93 1.76
C GLY A 896 -26.53 -49.05 2.13
N ASN A 897 -26.50 -49.45 3.40
CA ASN A 897 -25.71 -50.58 3.91
C ASN A 897 -26.50 -51.90 3.78
N LYS A 898 -25.84 -53.05 4.02
CA LYS A 898 -26.44 -54.38 3.94
C LYS A 898 -27.51 -54.58 5.01
N ASP A 899 -28.67 -55.12 4.63
CA ASP A 899 -29.74 -55.48 5.58
C ASP A 899 -29.41 -56.80 6.30
N CYS A 900 -28.82 -56.63 7.49
CA CYS A 900 -28.49 -57.59 8.53
C CYS A 900 -28.33 -56.80 9.84
#